data_AF-A0A9W3BBL4-F1
#
_entry.id   AF-A0A9W3BBL4-F1
#
_cell.length_a   1.000
_cell.length_b   1.000
_cell.length_c   1.000
_cell.angle_alpha   90.00
_cell.angle_beta   90.00
_cell.angle_gamma   90.00
#
_symmetry.space_group_name_H-M   'P 1'
#
loop_
_entity.id
_entity.type
_entity.pdbx_description
1 polymer ?
#
loop_
_entity_poly.entity_id
_entity_poly.type
_entity_poly.pdbx_seq_one_letter_code
_entity_poly.pdbx_strand_id
1 'polypeptide(L)'
;MFDILKCAETGLAVVSLACPTTRICVKTCPSEYWSFIQTVALETAVNKVLASEREKMICKYNVDPQSAAKTVQKYVKDGDCAAYYVKTTSVMNYCVPSIFVDIVNLAADITYQYNNKSYAITDSGNSSVTGRKLSDASYYLSLFYQVKEFVDLVFKDILASWWMILVGCFVSLLLCMLWMFLLRWLAGIMVWATLVCIYGLLSFACYYCYNEYYRLKALNATEEYGISQAFAMNFNYYLSLKKTWLAFGCATSTLLILLLFLFLFLVKRVCIAIELIKEASRAIGYMFSTLFWPLVPFLLQVIFLVYWVASVIYIASMGHSQYYSNATNTSTNNINYYLSRVPCQPDNSTLGTLCEFVKYGGNEYVIPMEVFMVFMLLWTLNFIVALSHMTLAGSFGSYYWSWEKPKDIPAFPVAMSLFRSFRYHLGSLAFGSLIIAIIQLIRIFLEYLDYKLKDSQNKVAKFILICLKCCFWCLEKFMKFINKNAYILIAIRGKNFCISAKDAFFLIMRNSLRVIVLDKVTDFLLFLSRVLVTGAVFTMSFFWFKGSINFFDNYVVRPNLNYYLAPVIIQTVSTYLMTCVFFGVYNMAVDTLFLCFLEDLEMNDGTAEKPYFMSKGLMKILGKRNVGNSPSSRPAHTARVTPERRGRPLPQPRAQSRA
;
A
#
# COMPACT_ATOMS: atom_id res chain seq x y z
N MET A 1 38.36 0.30 -5.46
CA MET A 1 38.45 -0.92 -4.67
C MET A 1 37.58 -0.76 -3.44
N PHE A 2 36.93 -1.83 -2.98
CA PHE A 2 35.84 -1.71 -2.01
C PHE A 2 36.35 -1.30 -0.63
N ASP A 3 36.28 0.00 -0.33
CA ASP A 3 36.51 0.55 0.99
C ASP A 3 35.20 0.56 1.76
N ILE A 4 35.05 -0.41 2.64
CA ILE A 4 33.80 -0.60 3.39
C ILE A 4 33.52 0.56 4.35
N LEU A 5 34.54 1.31 4.80
CA LEU A 5 34.37 2.44 5.71
C LEU A 5 33.80 3.65 4.98
N LYS A 6 34.27 3.94 3.76
CA LYS A 6 33.66 4.97 2.89
C LYS A 6 32.19 4.67 2.56
N CYS A 7 31.86 3.38 2.49
CA CYS A 7 30.47 2.95 2.39
C CYS A 7 29.69 3.29 3.68
N ALA A 8 30.26 2.97 4.84
CA ALA A 8 29.68 3.18 6.15
C ALA A 8 29.32 4.64 6.45
N GLU A 9 30.16 5.57 5.99
CA GLU A 9 29.98 7.01 6.18
C GLU A 9 28.65 7.52 5.61
N THR A 10 28.08 6.80 4.63
CA THR A 10 26.77 7.15 4.06
C THR A 10 25.57 6.59 4.85
N GLY A 11 25.80 5.76 5.88
CA GLY A 11 24.77 5.29 6.82
C GLY A 11 23.57 4.62 6.12
N LEU A 12 22.35 4.93 6.59
CA LEU A 12 21.10 4.46 5.94
C LEU A 12 20.95 4.92 4.49
N ALA A 13 21.67 5.96 4.08
CA ALA A 13 21.61 6.47 2.72
C ALA A 13 22.32 5.56 1.69
N VAL A 14 23.11 4.57 2.11
CA VAL A 14 23.63 3.50 1.22
C VAL A 14 22.49 2.79 0.49
N VAL A 15 21.37 2.59 1.19
CA VAL A 15 20.20 1.86 0.68
C VAL A 15 19.54 2.61 -0.48
N SER A 16 19.64 3.94 -0.51
CA SER A 16 19.04 4.79 -1.55
C SER A 16 20.04 5.32 -2.60
N LEU A 17 21.31 5.55 -2.23
CA LEU A 17 22.29 6.23 -3.08
C LEU A 17 23.35 5.31 -3.69
N ALA A 18 23.32 4.00 -3.37
CA ALA A 18 24.37 3.04 -3.66
C ALA A 18 25.73 3.41 -3.01
N CYS A 19 26.61 2.42 -2.89
CA CYS A 19 27.92 2.62 -2.26
C CYS A 19 28.89 3.30 -3.25
N PRO A 20 29.50 4.45 -2.92
CA PRO A 20 30.38 5.22 -3.82
C PRO A 20 31.80 4.64 -3.86
N THR A 21 31.94 3.32 -4.01
CA THR A 21 33.24 2.65 -4.09
C THR A 21 33.36 1.74 -5.31
N THR A 22 34.50 1.81 -5.98
CA THR A 22 34.78 1.01 -7.18
C THR A 22 34.98 -0.45 -6.83
N ARG A 23 34.25 -1.34 -7.50
CA ARG A 23 34.24 -2.80 -7.26
C ARG A 23 35.19 -3.51 -8.23
N ILE A 24 35.90 -4.52 -7.74
CA ILE A 24 36.82 -5.34 -8.52
C ILE A 24 36.47 -6.81 -8.23
N CYS A 25 36.40 -7.64 -9.26
CA CYS A 25 36.13 -9.06 -9.11
C CYS A 25 37.45 -9.78 -8.83
N VAL A 26 37.45 -10.64 -7.81
CA VAL A 26 38.59 -11.51 -7.46
C VAL A 26 38.16 -12.97 -7.60
N LYS A 27 39.10 -13.84 -7.97
CA LYS A 27 38.82 -15.28 -8.17
C LYS A 27 38.45 -15.99 -6.86
N THR A 28 39.05 -15.56 -5.75
CA THR A 28 38.83 -16.08 -4.40
C THR A 28 38.88 -14.93 -3.41
N CYS A 29 38.00 -14.95 -2.42
CA CYS A 29 37.94 -13.90 -1.40
C CYS A 29 39.20 -13.90 -0.50
N PRO A 30 39.74 -12.73 -0.14
CA PRO A 30 40.91 -12.63 0.72
C PRO A 30 40.68 -13.30 2.08
N SER A 31 41.57 -14.23 2.45
CA SER A 31 41.54 -14.97 3.72
C SER A 31 42.41 -14.35 4.82
N GLU A 32 43.14 -13.28 4.51
CA GLU A 32 44.12 -12.64 5.40
C GLU A 32 43.87 -11.13 5.49
N TYR A 33 44.49 -10.49 6.49
CA TYR A 33 44.52 -9.04 6.62
C TYR A 33 45.76 -8.48 5.92
N TRP A 34 45.62 -7.36 5.22
CA TRP A 34 46.74 -6.69 4.56
C TRP A 34 46.57 -5.17 4.60
N SER A 35 47.68 -4.45 4.74
CA SER A 35 47.73 -2.99 4.80
C SER A 35 48.91 -2.44 4.01
N PHE A 36 48.68 -1.37 3.25
CA PHE A 36 49.69 -0.73 2.41
C PHE A 36 50.83 -0.08 3.19
N ILE A 37 50.61 0.37 4.44
CA ILE A 37 51.62 1.11 5.23
C ILE A 37 52.90 0.28 5.40
N GLN A 38 52.77 -1.02 5.60
CA GLN A 38 53.91 -1.90 5.76
C GLN A 38 54.72 -2.01 4.47
N THR A 39 54.05 -2.12 3.33
CA THR A 39 54.70 -2.18 2.02
C THR A 39 55.46 -0.87 1.74
N VAL A 40 54.90 0.27 2.15
CA VAL A 40 55.57 1.58 2.10
C VAL A 40 56.78 1.63 3.04
N ALA A 41 56.65 1.12 4.27
CA ALA A 41 57.76 1.07 5.22
C ALA A 41 58.91 0.18 4.74
N LEU A 42 58.61 -0.94 4.09
CA LEU A 42 59.59 -1.87 3.51
C LEU A 42 60.28 -1.26 2.27
N GLU A 43 59.52 -0.57 1.41
CA GLU A 43 60.05 0.17 0.25
C GLU A 43 61.05 1.26 0.69
N THR A 44 60.78 1.90 1.83
CA THR A 44 61.63 2.96 2.41
C THR A 44 62.88 2.41 3.12
N ALA A 45 62.80 1.23 3.73
CA ALA A 45 63.88 0.68 4.56
C ALA A 45 64.95 -0.09 3.78
N VAL A 46 64.61 -0.72 2.64
CA VAL A 46 65.49 -1.66 1.93
C VAL A 46 65.93 -1.16 0.54
N ASN A 47 65.38 -0.04 0.05
CA ASN A 47 65.65 0.48 -1.30
C ASN A 47 65.45 -0.58 -2.43
N LYS A 48 64.69 -1.64 -2.15
CA LYS A 48 64.32 -2.69 -3.10
C LYS A 48 62.84 -2.99 -2.97
N VAL A 49 62.19 -3.03 -4.12
CA VAL A 49 60.79 -3.39 -4.28
C VAL A 49 60.65 -4.90 -4.04
N LEU A 50 60.03 -5.29 -2.94
CA LEU A 50 59.76 -6.71 -2.68
C LEU A 50 58.54 -7.13 -3.53
N ALA A 51 58.81 -7.76 -4.68
CA ALA A 51 57.79 -8.19 -5.66
C ALA A 51 56.65 -9.01 -5.01
N SER A 52 56.95 -9.75 -3.95
CA SER A 52 55.99 -10.56 -3.19
C SER A 52 54.93 -9.77 -2.42
N GLU A 53 55.23 -8.54 -1.99
CA GLU A 53 54.26 -7.68 -1.28
C GLU A 53 53.39 -6.87 -2.25
N ARG A 54 53.92 -6.56 -3.45
CA ARG A 54 53.14 -5.94 -4.53
C ARG A 54 52.15 -6.90 -5.17
N GLU A 55 52.41 -8.21 -5.15
CA GLU A 55 51.48 -9.23 -5.67
C GLU A 55 50.20 -9.32 -4.82
N LYS A 56 50.28 -8.99 -3.53
CA LYS A 56 49.12 -8.95 -2.64
C LYS A 56 48.23 -7.73 -2.88
N MET A 57 48.69 -6.73 -3.63
CA MET A 57 47.90 -5.54 -3.94
C MET A 57 46.79 -5.88 -4.94
N ILE A 58 45.55 -5.60 -4.56
CA ILE A 58 44.44 -5.65 -5.51
C ILE A 58 44.32 -4.25 -6.13
N CYS A 59 44.34 -4.19 -7.46
CA CYS A 59 44.33 -2.95 -8.25
C CYS A 59 43.29 -3.03 -9.36
N LYS A 60 42.96 -1.89 -9.98
CA LYS A 60 42.09 -1.85 -11.18
C LYS A 60 42.68 -2.70 -12.31
N TYR A 61 41.85 -3.26 -13.17
CA TYR A 61 42.26 -4.17 -14.26
C TYR A 61 43.34 -3.60 -15.21
N ASN A 62 43.43 -2.27 -15.35
CA ASN A 62 44.39 -1.61 -16.24
C ASN A 62 45.70 -1.20 -15.53
N VAL A 63 45.87 -1.58 -14.27
CA VAL A 63 47.02 -1.19 -13.43
C VAL A 63 47.80 -2.43 -13.06
N ASP A 64 49.02 -2.54 -13.54
CA ASP A 64 49.95 -3.60 -13.13
C ASP A 64 50.63 -3.21 -11.80
N PRO A 65 50.36 -3.92 -10.69
CA PRO A 65 50.98 -3.65 -9.40
C PRO A 65 52.50 -3.91 -9.40
N GLN A 66 53.01 -4.73 -10.32
CA GLN A 66 54.43 -5.07 -10.43
C GLN A 66 55.26 -4.03 -11.18
N SER A 67 54.60 -3.08 -11.85
CA SER A 67 55.30 -2.00 -12.55
C SER A 67 56.04 -1.09 -11.56
N ALA A 68 57.33 -0.85 -11.81
CA ALA A 68 58.16 0.09 -11.05
C ALA A 68 57.82 1.57 -11.32
N ALA A 69 56.78 1.85 -12.13
CA ALA A 69 56.44 3.19 -12.60
C ALA A 69 55.93 4.15 -11.49
N LYS A 70 55.35 3.63 -10.40
CA LYS A 70 54.93 4.44 -9.23
C LYS A 70 55.30 3.77 -7.90
N THR A 71 55.52 4.58 -6.87
CA THR A 71 55.67 4.14 -5.47
C THR A 71 54.34 3.58 -4.95
N VAL A 72 54.36 2.62 -4.02
CA VAL A 72 53.14 2.00 -3.47
C VAL A 72 52.21 3.04 -2.83
N GLN A 73 52.78 4.04 -2.16
CA GLN A 73 52.01 5.15 -1.58
C GLN A 73 51.27 5.98 -2.64
N LYS A 74 51.83 6.09 -3.85
CA LYS A 74 51.23 6.85 -4.96
C LYS A 74 50.10 6.06 -5.62
N TYR A 75 50.23 4.75 -5.77
CA TYR A 75 49.14 3.87 -6.23
C TYR A 75 47.90 3.91 -5.34
N VAL A 76 48.09 3.99 -4.01
CA VAL A 76 46.99 4.08 -3.04
C VAL A 76 46.38 5.48 -3.02
N LYS A 77 47.19 6.55 -3.06
CA LYS A 77 46.70 7.94 -3.10
C LYS A 77 45.93 8.27 -4.39
N ASP A 78 46.36 7.73 -5.53
CA ASP A 78 45.68 7.90 -6.82
C ASP A 78 44.38 7.06 -6.91
N GLY A 79 44.09 6.22 -5.91
CA GLY A 79 42.91 5.35 -5.88
C GLY A 79 42.96 4.21 -6.91
N ASP A 80 44.16 3.85 -7.38
CA ASP A 80 44.39 2.79 -8.36
C ASP A 80 44.42 1.39 -7.72
N CYS A 81 44.84 1.30 -6.45
CA CYS A 81 44.86 0.10 -5.62
C CYS A 81 44.25 0.38 -4.24
N ALA A 82 43.72 -0.61 -3.50
CA ALA A 82 43.26 -0.32 -2.14
C ALA A 82 44.41 -0.07 -1.17
N ALA A 83 44.07 0.70 -0.14
CA ALA A 83 44.87 0.85 1.06
C ALA A 83 44.94 -0.44 1.89
N TYR A 84 43.85 -1.18 2.04
CA TYR A 84 43.82 -2.39 2.85
C TYR A 84 42.74 -3.35 2.37
N TYR A 85 42.86 -4.61 2.76
CA TYR A 85 41.75 -5.56 2.75
C TYR A 85 41.75 -6.37 4.04
N VAL A 86 40.56 -6.79 4.44
CA VAL A 86 40.35 -7.60 5.65
C VAL A 86 40.04 -9.03 5.26
N LYS A 87 40.18 -9.96 6.20
CA LYS A 87 39.71 -11.33 6.02
C LYS A 87 38.22 -11.31 5.69
N THR A 88 37.84 -12.00 4.61
CA THR A 88 36.48 -12.04 4.07
C THR A 88 36.07 -13.48 3.78
N THR A 89 34.78 -13.77 3.87
CA THR A 89 34.17 -15.01 3.42
C THR A 89 33.34 -14.75 2.16
N SER A 90 33.28 -15.75 1.28
CA SER A 90 32.41 -15.69 0.11
C SER A 90 30.97 -15.92 0.55
N VAL A 91 30.14 -14.90 0.37
CA VAL A 91 28.68 -14.99 0.52
C VAL A 91 28.07 -14.60 -0.81
N MET A 92 27.46 -15.56 -1.51
CA MET A 92 26.73 -15.34 -2.78
C MET A 92 27.53 -14.56 -3.84
N ASN A 93 28.78 -14.98 -4.11
CA ASN A 93 29.72 -14.36 -5.06
C ASN A 93 30.22 -12.94 -4.68
N TYR A 94 29.96 -12.50 -3.44
CA TYR A 94 30.55 -11.30 -2.86
C TYR A 94 31.49 -11.67 -1.70
N CYS A 95 32.57 -10.91 -1.54
CA CYS A 95 33.49 -11.06 -0.42
C CYS A 95 33.06 -10.14 0.73
N VAL A 96 32.67 -10.75 1.85
CA VAL A 96 32.08 -10.07 3.00
C VAL A 96 32.99 -10.29 4.22
N PRO A 97 33.38 -9.25 5.00
CA PRO A 97 34.36 -9.41 6.09
C PRO A 97 34.03 -10.52 7.09
N SER A 98 34.94 -11.43 7.41
CA SER A 98 34.63 -12.61 8.26
C SER A 98 34.28 -12.27 9.72
N ILE A 99 34.46 -11.01 10.15
CA ILE A 99 34.17 -10.53 11.50
C ILE A 99 32.68 -10.67 11.90
N PHE A 100 31.80 -10.99 10.95
CA PHE A 100 30.41 -11.35 11.22
C PHE A 100 30.21 -12.70 11.92
N VAL A 101 31.18 -13.61 11.81
CA VAL A 101 31.04 -15.00 12.30
C VAL A 101 31.69 -15.19 13.67
N ASP A 102 32.75 -14.44 13.96
CA ASP A 102 33.51 -14.53 15.21
C ASP A 102 33.18 -13.33 16.10
N ILE A 103 32.39 -13.56 17.15
CA ILE A 103 32.00 -12.57 18.17
C ILE A 103 33.24 -12.23 19.03
N VAL A 104 34.16 -11.42 18.50
CA VAL A 104 35.33 -10.96 19.25
C VAL A 104 35.25 -9.46 19.49
N ASN A 105 35.29 -9.11 20.79
CA ASN A 105 35.38 -7.77 21.40
C ASN A 105 35.41 -6.57 20.44
N LEU A 106 34.23 -5.93 20.28
CA LEU A 106 33.95 -4.77 19.43
C LEU A 106 34.81 -3.51 19.68
N ALA A 107 35.69 -3.50 20.69
CA ALA A 107 36.49 -2.35 21.11
C ALA A 107 37.99 -2.47 20.79
N ALA A 108 38.46 -3.59 20.21
CA ALA A 108 39.87 -3.73 19.85
C ALA A 108 40.17 -3.13 18.46
N ASP A 109 41.33 -2.51 18.33
CA ASP A 109 41.87 -2.12 17.03
C ASP A 109 42.26 -3.38 16.24
N ILE A 110 41.88 -3.41 14.96
CA ILE A 110 42.24 -4.53 14.09
C ILE A 110 43.72 -4.39 13.77
N THR A 111 44.51 -5.30 14.34
CA THR A 111 45.96 -5.34 14.17
C THR A 111 46.37 -6.55 13.37
N TYR A 112 47.35 -6.37 12.50
CA TYR A 112 47.98 -7.45 11.74
C TYR A 112 49.38 -7.70 12.31
N GLN A 113 49.74 -8.98 12.50
CA GLN A 113 51.07 -9.36 12.98
C GLN A 113 51.97 -9.80 11.83
N TYR A 114 53.13 -9.17 11.73
CA TYR A 114 54.18 -9.55 10.78
C TYR A 114 55.54 -9.47 11.45
N ASN A 115 56.36 -10.52 11.34
CA ASN A 115 57.68 -10.62 11.96
C ASN A 115 57.70 -10.18 13.45
N ASN A 116 56.76 -10.69 14.26
CA ASN A 116 56.59 -10.34 15.68
C ASN A 116 56.30 -8.86 15.99
N LYS A 117 55.93 -8.04 14.99
CA LYS A 117 55.47 -6.65 15.18
C LYS A 117 53.99 -6.54 14.81
N SER A 118 53.22 -5.89 15.68
CA SER A 118 51.80 -5.60 15.45
C SER A 118 51.65 -4.24 14.78
N TYR A 119 50.93 -4.19 13.65
CA TYR A 119 50.61 -2.97 12.93
C TYR A 119 49.11 -2.71 12.96
N ALA A 120 48.71 -1.46 13.22
CA ALA A 120 47.31 -1.04 13.13
C ALA A 120 46.91 -0.84 11.67
N ILE A 121 45.73 -1.34 11.29
CA ILE A 121 45.16 -1.08 9.95
C ILE A 121 44.61 0.35 9.94
N THR A 122 45.03 1.15 8.96
CA THR A 122 44.49 2.50 8.74
C THR A 122 43.90 2.64 7.35
N ASP A 123 42.88 3.48 7.23
CA ASP A 123 42.34 3.90 5.95
C ASP A 123 43.35 4.80 5.20
N SER A 124 43.09 5.02 3.90
CA SER A 124 43.67 6.03 3.01
C SER A 124 43.83 7.43 3.63
N GLY A 125 42.96 7.81 4.58
CA GLY A 125 43.05 9.04 5.37
C GLY A 125 43.90 8.95 6.66
N ASN A 126 44.71 7.89 6.82
CA ASN A 126 45.58 7.65 7.99
C ASN A 126 44.84 7.49 9.34
N SER A 127 43.52 7.23 9.30
CA SER A 127 42.67 6.99 10.48
C SER A 127 42.62 5.50 10.83
N SER A 128 42.66 5.15 12.12
CA SER A 128 42.62 3.74 12.56
C SER A 128 41.27 3.07 12.28
N VAL A 129 41.33 1.83 11.80
CA VAL A 129 40.16 0.99 11.54
C VAL A 129 39.86 0.15 12.79
N THR A 130 38.94 0.63 13.63
CA THR A 130 38.48 -0.08 14.83
C THR A 130 37.37 -1.08 14.49
N GLY A 131 37.30 -2.19 15.24
CA GLY A 131 36.28 -3.24 15.06
C GLY A 131 34.83 -2.73 15.07
N ARG A 132 34.50 -1.71 15.88
CA ARG A 132 33.16 -1.10 15.92
C ARG A 132 32.75 -0.41 14.61
N LYS A 133 33.64 0.40 14.03
CA LYS A 133 33.38 1.10 12.76
C LYS A 133 33.21 0.10 11.61
N LEU A 134 34.04 -0.95 11.62
CA LEU A 134 33.92 -2.03 10.65
C LEU A 134 32.61 -2.82 10.83
N SER A 135 32.21 -3.12 12.06
CA SER A 135 30.96 -3.80 12.40
C SER A 135 29.74 -3.04 11.86
N ASP A 136 29.62 -1.74 12.17
CA ASP A 136 28.48 -0.93 11.73
C ASP A 136 28.42 -0.81 10.20
N ALA A 137 29.56 -0.55 9.55
CA ALA A 137 29.69 -0.52 8.09
C ALA A 137 29.22 -1.81 7.42
N SER A 138 29.65 -2.91 8.00
CA SER A 138 29.44 -4.24 7.47
C SER A 138 27.98 -4.69 7.68
N TYR A 139 27.33 -4.30 8.77
CA TYR A 139 25.90 -4.54 9.01
C TYR A 139 25.02 -3.93 7.92
N TYR A 140 25.18 -2.64 7.62
CA TYR A 140 24.39 -1.96 6.59
C TYR A 140 24.64 -2.53 5.19
N LEU A 141 25.88 -2.92 4.89
CA LEU A 141 26.23 -3.54 3.62
C LEU A 141 25.63 -4.95 3.47
N SER A 142 25.66 -5.76 4.53
CA SER A 142 25.04 -7.08 4.55
C SER A 142 23.53 -6.97 4.35
N LEU A 143 22.88 -6.01 5.02
CA LEU A 143 21.45 -5.75 4.84
C LEU A 143 21.13 -5.35 3.40
N PHE A 144 21.94 -4.48 2.79
CA PHE A 144 21.77 -4.08 1.40
C PHE A 144 21.88 -5.28 0.44
N TYR A 145 22.90 -6.13 0.59
CA TYR A 145 23.08 -7.28 -0.29
C TYR A 145 21.97 -8.33 -0.11
N GLN A 146 21.52 -8.58 1.12
CA GLN A 146 20.40 -9.49 1.37
C GLN A 146 19.09 -8.98 0.76
N VAL A 147 18.78 -7.68 0.90
CA VAL A 147 17.59 -7.08 0.31
C VAL A 147 17.67 -7.12 -1.21
N LYS A 148 18.82 -6.77 -1.79
CA LYS A 148 19.03 -6.82 -3.24
C LYS A 148 18.86 -8.23 -3.78
N GLU A 149 19.46 -9.23 -3.13
CA GLU A 149 19.35 -10.63 -3.53
C GLU A 149 17.90 -11.12 -3.46
N PHE A 150 17.20 -10.82 -2.37
CA PHE A 150 15.79 -11.16 -2.23
C PHE A 150 14.96 -10.54 -3.37
N VAL A 151 15.19 -9.26 -3.68
CA VAL A 151 14.50 -8.56 -4.78
C VAL A 151 14.82 -9.20 -6.14
N ASP A 152 16.10 -9.50 -6.41
CA ASP A 152 16.53 -10.11 -7.68
C ASP A 152 15.93 -11.51 -7.88
N LEU A 153 15.89 -12.33 -6.81
CA LEU A 153 15.28 -13.66 -6.84
C LEU A 153 13.75 -13.60 -7.00
N VAL A 154 13.08 -12.72 -6.24
CA VAL A 154 11.63 -12.50 -6.38
C VAL A 154 11.29 -11.98 -7.78
N PHE A 155 12.08 -11.07 -8.34
CA PHE A 155 11.87 -10.56 -9.69
C PHE A 155 12.02 -11.66 -10.74
N LYS A 156 13.02 -12.53 -10.62
CA LYS A 156 13.17 -13.72 -11.48
C LYS A 156 11.97 -14.66 -11.37
N ASP A 157 11.49 -14.91 -10.16
CA ASP A 157 10.31 -15.76 -9.91
C ASP A 157 9.04 -15.15 -10.53
N ILE A 158 8.86 -13.83 -10.44
CA ILE A 158 7.74 -13.11 -11.08
C ILE A 158 7.84 -13.20 -12.59
N LEU A 159 9.02 -12.97 -13.17
CA LEU A 159 9.22 -13.08 -14.62
C LEU A 159 9.04 -14.51 -15.13
N ALA A 160 9.33 -15.53 -14.33
CA ALA A 160 9.07 -16.92 -14.69
C ALA A 160 7.58 -17.28 -14.62
N SER A 161 6.83 -16.66 -13.70
CA SER A 161 5.42 -16.99 -13.40
C SER A 161 4.39 -15.97 -13.93
N TRP A 162 4.82 -14.91 -14.63
CA TRP A 162 3.96 -13.77 -15.02
C TRP A 162 2.67 -14.17 -15.74
N TRP A 163 2.74 -15.12 -16.69
CA TRP A 163 1.58 -15.55 -17.45
C TRP A 163 0.60 -16.33 -16.57
N MET A 164 1.09 -17.09 -15.59
CA MET A 164 0.25 -17.80 -14.61
C MET A 164 -0.46 -16.82 -13.69
N ILE A 165 0.21 -15.73 -13.29
CA ILE A 165 -0.41 -14.64 -12.51
C ILE A 165 -1.53 -13.99 -13.35
N LEU A 166 -1.31 -13.74 -14.64
CA LEU A 166 -2.36 -13.19 -15.51
C LEU A 166 -3.57 -14.12 -15.65
N VAL A 167 -3.33 -15.43 -15.87
CA VAL A 167 -4.40 -16.43 -15.91
C VAL A 167 -5.13 -16.49 -14.56
N GLY A 168 -4.39 -16.46 -13.45
CA GLY A 168 -4.96 -16.38 -12.10
C GLY A 168 -5.86 -15.16 -11.94
N CYS A 169 -5.43 -13.98 -12.34
CA CYS A 169 -6.24 -12.75 -12.32
C CYS A 169 -7.53 -12.88 -13.14
N PHE A 170 -7.47 -13.53 -14.30
CA PHE A 170 -8.66 -13.80 -15.11
C PHE A 170 -9.61 -14.79 -14.42
N VAL A 171 -9.10 -15.85 -13.79
CA VAL A 171 -9.92 -16.78 -12.99
C VAL A 171 -10.57 -16.06 -11.81
N SER A 172 -9.82 -15.21 -11.10
CA SER A 172 -10.37 -14.38 -10.02
C SER A 172 -11.50 -13.45 -10.50
N LEU A 173 -11.33 -12.86 -11.69
CA LEU A 173 -12.36 -12.03 -12.32
C LEU A 173 -13.64 -12.84 -12.59
N LEU A 174 -13.51 -14.02 -13.20
CA LEU A 174 -14.65 -14.91 -13.45
C LEU A 174 -15.32 -15.35 -12.15
N LEU A 175 -14.54 -15.64 -11.10
CA LEU A 175 -15.06 -16.05 -9.80
C LEU A 175 -15.81 -14.89 -9.11
N CYS A 176 -15.32 -13.65 -9.23
CA CYS A 176 -16.06 -12.47 -8.78
C CYS A 176 -17.37 -12.28 -9.57
N MET A 177 -17.35 -12.44 -10.89
CA MET A 177 -18.55 -12.36 -11.72
C MET A 177 -19.57 -13.45 -11.36
N LEU A 178 -19.11 -14.68 -11.17
CA LEU A 178 -19.94 -15.80 -10.73
C LEU A 178 -20.55 -15.51 -9.35
N TRP A 179 -19.74 -15.04 -8.39
CA TRP A 179 -20.22 -14.68 -7.06
C TRP A 179 -21.34 -13.63 -7.11
N MET A 180 -21.16 -12.59 -7.91
CA MET A 180 -22.18 -11.55 -8.11
C MET A 180 -23.46 -12.10 -8.76
N PHE A 181 -23.30 -12.99 -9.75
CA PHE A 181 -24.46 -13.66 -10.35
C PHE A 181 -25.21 -14.53 -9.32
N LEU A 182 -24.50 -15.24 -8.45
CA LEU A 182 -25.11 -16.06 -7.40
C LEU A 182 -25.85 -15.23 -6.34
N LEU A 183 -25.35 -14.03 -5.99
CA LEU A 183 -26.04 -13.11 -5.08
C LEU A 183 -27.44 -12.71 -5.59
N ARG A 184 -27.70 -12.75 -6.90
CA ARG A 184 -29.02 -12.43 -7.46
C ARG A 184 -30.10 -13.40 -7.03
N TRP A 185 -29.81 -14.70 -7.08
CA TRP A 185 -30.80 -15.76 -6.89
C TRP A 185 -30.78 -16.29 -5.46
N LEU A 186 -29.60 -16.29 -4.83
CA LEU A 186 -29.34 -16.97 -3.58
C LEU A 186 -28.83 -16.03 -2.48
N ALA A 187 -28.96 -14.69 -2.60
CA ALA A 187 -28.44 -13.73 -1.60
C ALA A 187 -28.67 -14.13 -0.14
N GLY A 188 -29.87 -14.60 0.21
CA GLY A 188 -30.17 -15.07 1.57
C GLY A 188 -29.33 -16.30 1.95
N ILE A 189 -29.40 -17.37 1.16
CA ILE A 189 -28.65 -18.61 1.39
C ILE A 189 -27.15 -18.34 1.40
N MET A 190 -26.66 -17.51 0.48
CA MET A 190 -25.26 -17.10 0.39
C MET A 190 -24.79 -16.39 1.65
N VAL A 191 -25.54 -15.40 2.16
CA VAL A 191 -25.18 -14.69 3.39
C VAL A 191 -25.14 -15.65 4.59
N TRP A 192 -26.08 -16.59 4.69
CA TRP A 192 -26.07 -17.59 5.75
C TRP A 192 -24.91 -18.58 5.59
N ALA A 193 -24.65 -19.05 4.37
CA ALA A 193 -23.56 -19.97 4.07
C ALA A 193 -22.18 -19.32 4.32
N THR A 194 -22.00 -18.04 3.99
CA THR A 194 -20.75 -17.32 4.26
C THR A 194 -20.51 -17.16 5.75
N LEU A 195 -21.55 -16.81 6.51
CA LEU A 195 -21.46 -16.73 7.97
C LEU A 195 -21.07 -18.09 8.56
N VAL A 196 -21.79 -19.17 8.20
CA VAL A 196 -21.49 -20.52 8.68
C VAL A 196 -20.07 -20.96 8.30
N CYS A 197 -19.65 -20.70 7.05
CA CYS A 197 -18.30 -21.03 6.58
C CYS A 197 -17.22 -20.32 7.39
N ILE A 198 -17.39 -19.02 7.66
CA ILE A 198 -16.41 -18.24 8.45
C ILE A 198 -16.36 -18.74 9.89
N TYR A 199 -17.51 -18.98 10.53
CA TYR A 199 -17.53 -19.55 11.88
C TYR A 199 -16.89 -20.94 11.92
N GLY A 200 -17.14 -21.77 10.91
CA GLY A 200 -16.51 -23.08 10.77
C GLY A 200 -14.99 -23.00 10.60
N LEU A 201 -14.50 -22.13 9.72
CA LEU A 201 -13.07 -21.93 9.48
C LEU A 201 -12.35 -21.36 10.70
N LEU A 202 -12.93 -20.37 11.39
CA LEU A 202 -12.34 -19.81 12.61
C LEU A 202 -12.33 -20.82 13.75
N SER A 203 -13.40 -21.61 13.90
CA SER A 203 -13.46 -22.68 14.90
C SER A 203 -12.43 -23.78 14.61
N PHE A 204 -12.29 -24.17 13.34
CA PHE A 204 -11.27 -25.12 12.90
C PHE A 204 -9.84 -24.59 13.12
N ALA A 205 -9.58 -23.32 12.78
CA ALA A 205 -8.28 -22.68 13.00
C ALA A 205 -7.94 -22.62 14.50
N CYS A 206 -8.90 -22.28 15.35
CA CYS A 206 -8.73 -22.30 16.80
C CYS A 206 -8.38 -23.71 17.29
N TYR A 207 -9.15 -24.73 16.89
CA TYR A 207 -8.89 -26.13 17.21
C TYR A 207 -7.49 -26.58 16.75
N TYR A 208 -7.11 -26.27 15.51
CA TYR A 208 -5.82 -26.63 14.94
C TYR A 208 -4.66 -25.98 15.70
N CYS A 209 -4.76 -24.69 16.00
CA CYS A 209 -3.74 -23.97 16.78
C CYS A 209 -3.56 -24.56 18.19
N TYR A 210 -4.65 -24.91 18.87
CA TYR A 210 -4.57 -25.56 20.18
C TYR A 210 -3.97 -26.97 20.08
N ASN A 211 -4.38 -27.76 19.08
CA ASN A 211 -3.84 -29.10 18.86
C ASN A 211 -2.33 -29.07 18.59
N GLU A 212 -1.88 -28.14 17.75
CA GLU A 212 -0.46 -27.95 17.44
C GLU A 212 0.35 -27.46 18.64
N TYR A 213 -0.23 -26.56 19.46
CA TYR A 213 0.37 -26.16 20.73
C TYR A 213 0.56 -27.35 21.68
N TYR A 214 -0.44 -28.22 21.83
CA TYR A 214 -0.32 -29.42 22.67
C TYR A 214 0.71 -30.41 22.11
N ARG A 215 0.79 -30.57 20.79
CA ARG A 215 1.82 -31.39 20.13
C ARG A 215 3.22 -30.89 20.43
N LEU A 216 3.48 -29.59 20.25
CA LEU A 216 4.78 -28.97 20.51
C LEU A 216 5.12 -28.93 22.01
N LYS A 217 4.11 -28.80 22.88
CA LYS A 217 4.26 -28.88 24.33
C LYS A 217 4.66 -30.29 24.77
N ALA A 218 4.07 -31.32 24.18
CA ALA A 218 4.41 -32.72 24.46
C ALA A 218 5.84 -33.08 24.01
N LEU A 219 6.36 -32.41 22.97
CA LEU A 219 7.72 -32.58 22.47
C LEU A 219 8.80 -31.84 23.28
N ASN A 220 8.47 -31.19 24.42
CA ASN A 220 9.40 -30.44 25.27
C ASN A 220 10.33 -29.47 24.51
N ALA A 221 9.83 -28.84 23.43
CA ALA A 221 10.60 -27.86 22.68
C ALA A 221 11.02 -26.70 23.61
N THR A 222 12.34 -26.52 23.74
CA THR A 222 13.01 -25.64 24.70
C THR A 222 12.61 -24.17 24.54
N GLU A 223 12.63 -23.45 25.67
CA GLU A 223 12.51 -22.01 25.72
C GLU A 223 13.84 -21.35 25.36
N GLU A 224 13.74 -20.32 24.50
CA GLU A 224 14.62 -19.15 24.48
C GLU A 224 16.09 -19.36 24.07
N TYR A 225 16.44 -18.83 22.90
CA TYR A 225 17.76 -18.27 22.67
C TYR A 225 17.55 -16.87 22.10
N GLY A 226 18.02 -15.85 22.83
CA GLY A 226 18.12 -14.50 22.31
C GLY A 226 19.13 -14.51 21.17
N ILE A 227 18.66 -14.48 19.92
CA ILE A 227 19.51 -14.39 18.74
C ILE A 227 19.19 -13.09 18.03
N SER A 228 20.26 -12.40 17.66
CA SER A 228 20.34 -11.11 16.99
C SER A 228 19.35 -10.93 15.85
N GLN A 229 18.97 -9.66 15.63
CA GLN A 229 17.96 -9.14 14.69
C GLN A 229 18.24 -9.42 13.20
N ALA A 230 19.14 -10.35 12.86
CA ALA A 230 19.48 -10.75 11.50
C ALA A 230 18.67 -11.94 10.97
N PHE A 231 17.85 -12.61 11.79
CA PHE A 231 17.13 -13.83 11.39
C PHE A 231 15.59 -13.70 11.29
N ALA A 232 15.06 -12.47 11.27
CA ALA A 232 13.62 -12.18 11.39
C ALA A 232 12.75 -12.63 10.19
N MET A 233 13.33 -13.11 9.08
CA MET A 233 12.56 -13.44 7.86
C MET A 233 12.30 -14.94 7.65
N ASN A 234 12.82 -15.83 8.49
CA ASN A 234 12.53 -17.26 8.40
C ASN A 234 11.22 -17.61 9.13
N PHE A 235 10.09 -17.51 8.42
CA PHE A 235 8.75 -17.79 8.94
C PHE A 235 8.62 -19.19 9.59
N ASN A 236 9.39 -20.17 9.09
CA ASN A 236 9.46 -21.53 9.63
C ASN A 236 9.98 -21.59 11.08
N TYR A 237 10.86 -20.66 11.48
CA TYR A 237 11.33 -20.56 12.85
C TYR A 237 10.18 -20.16 13.79
N TYR A 238 9.41 -19.14 13.41
CA TYR A 238 8.27 -18.70 14.21
C TYR A 238 7.16 -19.75 14.34
N LEU A 239 6.93 -20.54 13.28
CA LEU A 239 5.97 -21.66 13.30
C LEU A 239 6.46 -22.88 14.10
N SER A 240 7.73 -22.95 14.48
CA SER A 240 8.27 -24.03 15.33
C SER A 240 8.13 -23.75 16.84
N LEU A 241 7.85 -22.49 17.19
CA LEU A 241 7.75 -22.03 18.59
C LEU A 241 6.36 -22.30 19.17
N LYS A 242 6.31 -22.98 20.33
CA LYS A 242 5.05 -23.23 21.08
C LYS A 242 4.28 -21.95 21.45
N LYS A 243 5.00 -20.86 21.80
CA LYS A 243 4.39 -19.58 22.18
C LYS A 243 3.63 -18.93 21.01
N THR A 244 4.08 -19.13 19.77
CA THR A 244 3.43 -18.60 18.56
C THR A 244 2.05 -19.22 18.34
N TRP A 245 1.95 -20.55 18.42
CA TRP A 245 0.68 -21.25 18.25
C TRP A 245 -0.33 -20.93 19.35
N LEU A 246 0.15 -20.75 20.59
CA LEU A 246 -0.69 -20.27 21.69
C LEU A 246 -1.21 -18.85 21.42
N ALA A 247 -0.36 -17.93 20.96
CA ALA A 247 -0.75 -16.58 20.61
C ALA A 247 -1.79 -16.55 19.48
N PHE A 248 -1.60 -17.35 18.42
CA PHE A 248 -2.55 -17.49 17.33
C PHE A 248 -3.89 -18.11 17.79
N GLY A 249 -3.85 -19.12 18.67
CA GLY A 249 -5.04 -19.72 19.27
C GLY A 249 -5.85 -18.70 20.09
N CYS A 250 -5.20 -17.94 20.98
CA CYS A 250 -5.85 -16.90 21.76
C CYS A 250 -6.46 -15.81 20.85
N ALA A 251 -5.70 -15.32 19.86
CA ALA A 251 -6.16 -14.28 18.95
C ALA A 251 -7.38 -14.73 18.11
N THR A 252 -7.34 -15.94 17.57
CA THR A 252 -8.45 -16.51 16.78
C THR A 252 -9.68 -16.78 17.65
N SER A 253 -9.51 -17.22 18.90
CA SER A 253 -10.61 -17.39 19.86
C SER A 253 -11.28 -16.06 20.22
N THR A 254 -10.50 -15.01 20.52
CA THR A 254 -11.06 -13.67 20.80
C THR A 254 -11.82 -13.13 19.58
N LEU A 255 -11.29 -13.30 18.36
CA LEU A 255 -11.97 -12.90 17.13
C LEU A 255 -13.30 -13.65 16.93
N LEU A 256 -13.30 -14.97 17.16
CA LEU A 256 -14.50 -15.81 17.04
C LEU A 256 -15.61 -15.33 17.99
N ILE A 257 -15.28 -15.07 19.25
CA ILE A 257 -16.22 -14.58 20.26
C ILE A 257 -16.78 -13.20 19.88
N LEU A 258 -15.92 -12.28 19.44
CA LEU A 258 -16.33 -10.94 19.01
C LEU A 258 -17.30 -11.00 17.83
N LEU A 259 -17.00 -11.83 16.82
CA LEU A 259 -17.87 -12.00 15.66
C LEU A 259 -19.21 -12.63 16.07
N LEU A 260 -19.20 -13.63 16.96
CA LEU A 260 -20.40 -14.30 17.44
C LEU A 260 -21.34 -13.32 18.17
N PHE A 261 -20.81 -12.50 19.08
CA PHE A 261 -21.61 -11.48 19.74
C PHE A 261 -22.18 -10.47 18.73
N LEU A 262 -21.36 -9.97 17.82
CA LEU A 262 -21.79 -9.03 16.78
C LEU A 262 -22.93 -9.62 15.93
N PHE A 263 -22.84 -10.91 15.57
CA PHE A 263 -23.88 -11.60 14.82
C PHE A 263 -25.18 -11.72 15.61
N LEU A 264 -25.15 -12.18 16.87
CA LEU A 264 -26.34 -12.36 17.71
C LEU A 264 -27.14 -11.05 17.85
N PHE A 265 -26.46 -9.93 18.07
CA PHE A 265 -27.12 -8.62 18.19
C PHE A 265 -27.71 -8.11 16.86
N LEU A 266 -27.15 -8.53 15.72
CA LEU A 266 -27.50 -7.98 14.41
C LEU A 266 -28.41 -8.89 13.58
N VAL A 267 -28.79 -10.09 14.02
CA VAL A 267 -29.62 -11.04 13.24
C VAL A 267 -30.86 -10.38 12.62
N LYS A 268 -31.63 -9.61 13.41
CA LYS A 268 -32.83 -8.91 12.91
C LYS A 268 -32.49 -7.89 11.81
N ARG A 269 -31.33 -7.24 11.90
CA ARG A 269 -30.85 -6.23 10.96
C ARG A 269 -30.28 -6.87 9.69
N VAL A 270 -29.60 -8.01 9.83
CA VAL A 270 -29.11 -8.84 8.74
C VAL A 270 -30.25 -9.24 7.81
N CYS A 271 -31.42 -9.61 8.32
CA CYS A 271 -32.58 -9.91 7.48
C CYS A 271 -33.03 -8.73 6.61
N ILE A 272 -32.98 -7.49 7.13
CA ILE A 272 -33.33 -6.29 6.36
C ILE A 272 -32.24 -5.98 5.32
N ALA A 273 -30.97 -6.09 5.71
CA ALA A 273 -29.85 -5.91 4.80
C ALA A 273 -29.88 -6.91 3.64
N ILE A 274 -30.27 -8.17 3.88
CA ILE A 274 -30.46 -9.18 2.83
C ILE A 274 -31.49 -8.73 1.79
N GLU A 275 -32.61 -8.13 2.20
CA GLU A 275 -33.63 -7.66 1.26
C GLU A 275 -33.14 -6.46 0.43
N LEU A 276 -32.36 -5.55 1.03
CA LEU A 276 -31.71 -4.47 0.27
C LEU A 276 -30.64 -5.00 -0.69
N ILE A 277 -29.83 -5.98 -0.29
CA ILE A 277 -28.85 -6.62 -1.16
C ILE A 277 -29.54 -7.33 -2.31
N LYS A 278 -30.68 -7.99 -2.08
CA LYS A 278 -31.50 -8.59 -3.15
C LYS A 278 -31.98 -7.54 -4.16
N GLU A 279 -32.50 -6.41 -3.68
CA GLU A 279 -32.93 -5.32 -4.57
C GLU A 279 -31.76 -4.66 -5.32
N ALA A 280 -30.62 -4.45 -4.65
CA ALA A 280 -29.39 -3.99 -5.29
C ALA A 280 -28.92 -4.98 -6.37
N SER A 281 -28.97 -6.27 -6.09
CA SER A 281 -28.59 -7.31 -7.04
C SER A 281 -29.53 -7.37 -8.24
N ARG A 282 -30.83 -7.09 -8.05
CA ARG A 282 -31.79 -6.94 -9.17
C ARG A 282 -31.46 -5.71 -10.01
N ALA A 283 -31.17 -4.58 -9.37
CA ALA A 283 -30.78 -3.35 -10.05
C ALA A 283 -29.54 -3.56 -10.94
N ILE A 284 -28.48 -4.18 -10.38
CA ILE A 284 -27.26 -4.53 -11.10
C ILE A 284 -27.55 -5.52 -12.24
N GLY A 285 -28.45 -6.50 -12.00
CA GLY A 285 -28.86 -7.46 -13.02
C GLY A 285 -29.55 -6.84 -14.24
N TYR A 286 -30.36 -5.80 -14.05
CA TYR A 286 -30.96 -5.03 -15.15
C TYR A 286 -29.96 -4.06 -15.80
N MET A 287 -28.96 -3.60 -15.05
CA MET A 287 -27.96 -2.63 -15.52
C MET A 287 -26.56 -3.25 -15.50
N PHE A 288 -26.37 -4.32 -16.27
CA PHE A 288 -25.13 -5.12 -16.24
C PHE A 288 -23.87 -4.29 -16.54
N SER A 289 -23.99 -3.20 -17.30
CA SER A 289 -22.90 -2.24 -17.56
C SER A 289 -22.30 -1.62 -16.28
N THR A 290 -23.04 -1.60 -15.16
CA THR A 290 -22.53 -1.12 -13.86
C THR A 290 -21.40 -1.99 -13.30
N LEU A 291 -21.32 -3.26 -13.69
CA LEU A 291 -20.25 -4.16 -13.23
C LEU A 291 -18.90 -3.88 -13.90
N PHE A 292 -18.92 -3.39 -15.15
CA PHE A 292 -17.72 -2.99 -15.87
C PHE A 292 -17.30 -1.55 -15.58
N TRP A 293 -18.22 -0.74 -15.04
CA TRP A 293 -17.96 0.66 -14.70
C TRP A 293 -16.67 0.89 -13.92
N PRO A 294 -16.32 0.11 -12.88
CA PRO A 294 -15.12 0.36 -12.09
C PRO A 294 -13.80 0.26 -12.86
N LEU A 295 -13.77 -0.40 -14.03
CA LEU A 295 -12.60 -0.42 -14.90
C LEU A 295 -12.26 0.98 -15.41
N VAL A 296 -13.27 1.83 -15.67
CA VAL A 296 -13.09 3.20 -16.17
C VAL A 296 -12.34 4.09 -15.15
N PRO A 297 -12.81 4.29 -13.91
CA PRO A 297 -12.07 5.07 -12.92
C PRO A 297 -10.73 4.43 -12.56
N PHE A 298 -10.60 3.09 -12.58
CA PHE A 298 -9.31 2.43 -12.37
C PHE A 298 -8.30 2.80 -13.47
N LEU A 299 -8.69 2.70 -14.75
CA LEU A 299 -7.83 3.11 -15.87
C LEU A 299 -7.48 4.59 -15.80
N LEU A 300 -8.44 5.46 -15.47
CA LEU A 300 -8.17 6.89 -15.27
C LEU A 300 -7.16 7.14 -14.15
N GLN A 301 -7.26 6.41 -13.04
CA GLN A 301 -6.31 6.49 -11.93
C GLN A 301 -4.92 6.02 -12.34
N VAL A 302 -4.80 4.90 -13.06
CA VAL A 302 -3.51 4.39 -13.56
C VAL A 302 -2.87 5.37 -14.54
N ILE A 303 -3.62 5.85 -15.53
CA ILE A 303 -3.13 6.84 -16.51
C ILE A 303 -2.62 8.09 -15.78
N PHE A 304 -3.40 8.61 -14.83
CA PHE A 304 -3.01 9.77 -14.05
C PHE A 304 -1.80 9.49 -13.15
N LEU A 305 -1.70 8.31 -12.53
CA LEU A 305 -0.53 7.94 -11.71
C LEU A 305 0.74 7.86 -12.56
N VAL A 306 0.67 7.29 -13.77
CA VAL A 306 1.82 7.26 -14.69
C VAL A 306 2.25 8.68 -15.06
N TYR A 307 1.29 9.54 -15.43
CA TYR A 307 1.57 10.95 -15.71
C TYR A 307 2.17 11.68 -14.50
N TRP A 308 1.63 11.43 -13.31
CA TRP A 308 2.09 12.04 -12.06
C TRP A 308 3.51 11.59 -11.71
N VAL A 309 3.82 10.29 -11.78
CA VAL A 309 5.17 9.75 -11.52
C VAL A 309 6.16 10.33 -12.51
N ALA A 310 5.83 10.36 -13.81
CA ALA A 310 6.70 10.96 -14.82
C ALA A 310 6.97 12.43 -14.49
N SER A 311 5.93 13.21 -14.17
CA SER A 311 6.04 14.63 -13.81
C SER A 311 6.89 14.85 -12.55
N VAL A 312 6.74 14.01 -11.52
CA VAL A 312 7.57 14.07 -10.29
C VAL A 312 9.03 13.74 -10.59
N ILE A 313 9.32 12.77 -11.46
CA ILE A 313 10.69 12.47 -11.89
C ILE A 313 11.30 13.66 -12.63
N TYR A 314 10.55 14.26 -13.57
CA TYR A 314 10.99 15.48 -14.26
C TYR A 314 11.29 16.61 -13.26
N ILE A 315 10.42 16.80 -12.26
CA ILE A 315 10.62 17.80 -11.20
C ILE A 315 11.84 17.49 -10.35
N ALA A 316 12.04 16.24 -9.92
CA ALA A 316 13.20 15.83 -9.14
C ALA A 316 14.52 15.95 -9.94
N SER A 317 14.46 15.85 -11.26
CA SER A 317 15.59 16.04 -12.17
C SER A 317 15.80 17.48 -12.62
N MET A 318 14.92 18.42 -12.24
CA MET A 318 15.03 19.81 -12.69
C MET A 318 16.16 20.52 -11.96
N GLY A 319 16.90 21.37 -12.69
CA GLY A 319 17.97 22.17 -12.14
C GLY A 319 19.33 21.91 -12.77
N HIS A 320 20.31 22.75 -12.46
CA HIS A 320 21.68 22.58 -12.94
C HIS A 320 22.42 21.54 -12.09
N SER A 321 23.18 20.65 -12.72
CA SER A 321 24.04 19.70 -12.00
C SER A 321 24.99 20.43 -11.05
N GLN A 322 24.90 20.14 -9.74
CA GLN A 322 25.79 20.65 -8.72
C GLN A 322 26.90 19.64 -8.47
N TYR A 323 28.13 20.09 -8.67
CA TYR A 323 29.33 19.34 -8.36
C TYR A 323 29.99 19.91 -7.11
N TYR A 324 30.49 19.01 -6.26
CA TYR A 324 31.21 19.39 -5.06
C TYR A 324 32.57 18.70 -5.03
N SER A 325 33.56 19.42 -4.52
CA SER A 325 34.89 18.87 -4.30
C SER A 325 35.10 18.61 -2.81
N ASN A 326 35.78 17.49 -2.49
CA ASN A 326 36.29 17.17 -1.16
C ASN A 326 37.69 17.77 -0.93
N ALA A 327 37.97 18.96 -1.48
CA ALA A 327 39.24 19.65 -1.28
C ALA A 327 39.28 20.37 0.08
N THR A 328 40.32 20.11 0.86
CA THR A 328 40.66 20.89 2.06
C THR A 328 41.43 22.14 1.63
N ASN A 329 40.98 23.31 2.10
CA ASN A 329 41.67 24.58 1.81
C ASN A 329 42.92 24.69 2.71
N THR A 330 44.11 24.39 2.20
CA THR A 330 45.38 24.43 2.96
C THR A 330 46.00 25.83 3.03
N SER A 331 45.19 26.87 3.14
CA SER A 331 45.69 28.25 3.18
C SER A 331 44.93 29.08 4.21
N THR A 332 45.02 28.68 5.47
CA THR A 332 45.27 29.57 6.62
C THR A 332 45.43 28.75 7.89
N ASN A 333 46.47 29.07 8.66
CA ASN A 333 46.79 28.47 9.94
C ASN A 333 45.59 28.46 10.89
N ASN A 334 45.33 27.30 11.48
CA ASN A 334 44.48 27.05 12.65
C ASN A 334 43.04 27.60 12.55
N ILE A 335 42.05 26.71 12.40
CA ILE A 335 40.78 26.64 13.14
C ILE A 335 39.83 25.65 12.41
N ASN A 336 39.39 24.64 13.15
CA ASN A 336 38.27 23.72 12.92
C ASN A 336 38.11 23.05 11.54
N TYR A 337 38.47 21.76 11.50
CA TYR A 337 38.08 20.80 10.47
C TYR A 337 36.56 20.62 10.44
N TYR A 338 35.88 21.40 9.62
CA TYR A 338 34.57 21.04 9.08
C TYR A 338 34.78 20.69 7.61
N LEU A 339 34.31 19.51 7.17
CA LEU A 339 34.17 19.19 5.75
C LEU A 339 33.16 20.17 5.12
N SER A 340 33.64 21.33 4.68
CA SER A 340 32.84 22.20 3.82
C SER A 340 32.95 21.66 2.40
N ARG A 341 31.88 21.02 1.92
CA ARG A 341 31.76 20.69 0.49
C ARG A 341 31.77 22.00 -0.30
N VAL A 342 32.85 22.28 -1.03
CA VAL A 342 32.97 23.49 -1.83
C VAL A 342 32.33 23.24 -3.20
N PRO A 343 31.39 24.10 -3.66
CA PRO A 343 30.83 23.97 -5.01
C PRO A 343 31.95 24.18 -6.05
N CYS A 344 32.00 23.33 -7.07
CA CYS A 344 33.01 23.39 -8.12
C CYS A 344 32.40 23.11 -9.50
N GLN A 345 33.12 23.43 -10.58
CA GLN A 345 32.73 23.13 -11.95
C GLN A 345 33.68 22.08 -12.56
N PRO A 346 33.15 21.06 -13.27
CA PRO A 346 33.97 20.03 -13.89
C PRO A 346 34.67 20.59 -15.13
N ASP A 347 35.92 21.02 -14.96
CA ASP A 347 36.83 21.45 -16.02
C ASP A 347 38.02 20.48 -16.18
N ASN A 348 38.80 20.63 -17.26
CA ASN A 348 40.03 19.84 -17.52
C ASN A 348 41.20 20.11 -16.55
N SER A 349 40.96 20.85 -15.46
CA SER A 349 41.95 21.16 -14.43
C SER A 349 42.01 20.06 -13.36
N THR A 350 43.12 19.98 -12.61
CA THR A 350 43.29 19.04 -11.49
C THR A 350 42.22 19.21 -10.39
N LEU A 351 41.66 20.42 -10.25
CA LEU A 351 40.55 20.71 -9.35
C LEU A 351 39.21 20.21 -9.90
N GLY A 352 39.01 20.28 -11.22
CA GLY A 352 37.81 19.78 -11.91
C GLY A 352 37.72 18.26 -11.93
N THR A 353 38.85 17.54 -11.95
CA THR A 353 38.87 16.07 -11.79
C THR A 353 38.47 15.59 -10.40
N LEU A 354 38.46 16.47 -9.41
CA LEU A 354 38.04 16.20 -8.02
C LEU A 354 36.58 16.58 -7.76
N CYS A 355 35.86 17.07 -8.78
CA CYS A 355 34.46 17.43 -8.71
C CYS A 355 33.57 16.20 -8.89
N GLU A 356 32.86 15.81 -7.84
CA GLU A 356 31.89 14.72 -7.91
C GLU A 356 30.48 15.29 -8.10
N PHE A 357 29.70 14.66 -8.98
CA PHE A 357 28.28 14.98 -9.13
C PHE A 357 27.53 14.58 -7.85
N VAL A 358 26.84 15.52 -7.23
CA VAL A 358 26.08 15.25 -6.00
C VAL A 358 24.58 15.21 -6.27
N LYS A 359 24.05 16.24 -6.96
CA LYS A 359 22.62 16.36 -7.25
C LYS A 359 22.37 17.42 -8.33
N TYR A 360 21.18 17.42 -8.91
CA TYR A 360 20.66 18.58 -9.65
C TYR A 360 20.19 19.66 -8.65
N GLY A 361 20.48 20.94 -8.94
CA GLY A 361 20.34 22.07 -8.04
C GLY A 361 19.29 23.09 -8.47
N GLY A 362 18.51 23.57 -7.50
CA GLY A 362 17.44 24.56 -7.69
C GLY A 362 16.40 24.47 -6.56
N ASN A 363 16.78 24.78 -5.32
CA ASN A 363 15.94 24.45 -4.15
C ASN A 363 14.69 25.34 -4.00
N GLU A 364 14.65 26.54 -4.60
CA GLU A 364 13.59 27.51 -4.33
C GLU A 364 12.22 27.08 -4.86
N TYR A 365 12.18 26.41 -6.04
CA TYR A 365 10.92 26.02 -6.68
C TYR A 365 10.60 24.52 -6.58
N VAL A 366 11.59 23.66 -6.30
CA VAL A 366 11.37 22.20 -6.23
C VAL A 366 10.38 21.83 -5.11
N ILE A 367 10.58 22.34 -3.89
CA ILE A 367 9.69 22.06 -2.75
C ILE A 367 8.24 22.50 -3.01
N PRO A 368 7.95 23.76 -3.42
CA PRO A 368 6.56 24.16 -3.68
C PRO A 368 5.94 23.40 -4.86
N MET A 369 6.71 23.03 -5.89
CA MET A 369 6.22 22.20 -6.99
C MET A 369 5.91 20.77 -6.55
N GLU A 370 6.75 20.16 -5.70
CA GLU A 370 6.48 18.85 -5.12
C GLU A 370 5.22 18.86 -4.25
N VAL A 371 5.05 19.88 -3.40
CA VAL A 371 3.83 20.04 -2.59
C VAL A 371 2.60 20.23 -3.47
N PHE A 372 2.69 21.04 -4.54
CA PHE A 372 1.63 21.20 -5.51
C PHE A 372 1.28 19.87 -6.20
N MET A 373 2.28 19.08 -6.60
CA MET A 373 2.06 17.77 -7.23
C MET A 373 1.43 16.77 -6.27
N VAL A 374 1.81 16.76 -4.99
CA VAL A 374 1.15 15.95 -3.97
C VAL A 374 -0.31 16.39 -3.80
N PHE A 375 -0.59 17.69 -3.79
CA PHE A 375 -1.95 18.19 -3.72
C PHE A 375 -2.78 17.79 -4.95
N MET A 376 -2.24 17.94 -6.16
CA MET A 376 -2.90 17.54 -7.41
C MET A 376 -3.13 16.02 -7.48
N LEU A 377 -2.24 15.22 -6.91
CA LEU A 377 -2.44 13.77 -6.76
C LEU A 377 -3.69 13.50 -5.93
N LEU A 378 -3.76 14.07 -4.73
CA LEU A 378 -4.89 13.88 -3.81
C LEU A 378 -6.19 14.36 -4.43
N TRP A 379 -6.19 15.56 -5.03
CA TRP A 379 -7.40 16.15 -5.60
C TRP A 379 -7.93 15.34 -6.78
N THR A 380 -7.07 14.98 -7.74
CA THR A 380 -7.49 14.24 -8.94
C THR A 380 -7.96 12.83 -8.59
N LEU A 381 -7.30 12.13 -7.66
CA LEU A 381 -7.75 10.82 -7.21
C LEU A 381 -9.13 10.90 -6.54
N ASN A 382 -9.37 11.87 -5.66
CA ASN A 382 -10.69 12.08 -5.06
C ASN A 382 -11.74 12.52 -6.08
N PHE A 383 -11.35 13.27 -7.11
CA PHE A 383 -12.24 13.67 -8.20
C PHE A 383 -12.70 12.46 -9.03
N ILE A 384 -11.79 11.55 -9.37
CA ILE A 384 -12.14 10.30 -10.09
C ILE A 384 -13.08 9.43 -9.24
N VAL A 385 -12.85 9.35 -7.92
CA VAL A 385 -13.76 8.66 -6.98
C VAL A 385 -15.13 9.33 -6.93
N ALA A 386 -15.18 10.66 -6.87
CA ALA A 386 -16.43 11.42 -6.88
C ALA A 386 -17.24 11.20 -8.17
N LEU A 387 -16.57 11.23 -9.32
CA LEU A 387 -17.16 10.92 -10.62
C LEU A 387 -17.76 9.51 -10.65
N SER A 388 -17.04 8.53 -10.10
CA SER A 388 -17.51 7.15 -10.00
C SER A 388 -18.76 7.03 -9.13
N HIS A 389 -18.76 7.64 -7.93
CA HIS A 389 -19.91 7.63 -7.05
C HIS A 389 -21.15 8.26 -7.69
N MET A 390 -21.02 9.43 -8.30
CA MET A 390 -22.16 10.12 -8.91
C MET A 390 -22.69 9.39 -10.14
N THR A 391 -21.81 8.78 -10.95
CA THR A 391 -22.21 8.00 -12.14
C THR A 391 -23.01 6.76 -11.74
N LEU A 392 -22.53 5.99 -10.76
CA LEU A 392 -23.25 4.84 -10.22
C LEU A 392 -24.55 5.27 -9.53
N ALA A 393 -24.53 6.33 -8.73
CA ALA A 393 -25.74 6.84 -8.07
C ALA A 393 -26.83 7.24 -9.07
N GLY A 394 -26.48 7.95 -10.14
CA GLY A 394 -27.46 8.31 -11.16
C GLY A 394 -28.04 7.10 -11.90
N SER A 395 -27.23 6.05 -12.09
CA SER A 395 -27.68 4.79 -12.68
C SER A 395 -28.67 4.07 -11.76
N PHE A 396 -28.30 3.83 -10.50
CA PHE A 396 -29.18 3.17 -9.52
C PHE A 396 -30.40 4.01 -9.15
N GLY A 397 -30.27 5.34 -9.15
CA GLY A 397 -31.39 6.26 -9.02
C GLY A 397 -32.38 6.11 -10.16
N SER A 398 -31.91 6.05 -11.41
CA SER A 398 -32.78 5.83 -12.57
C SER A 398 -33.55 4.51 -12.47
N TYR A 399 -32.90 3.43 -12.02
CA TYR A 399 -33.58 2.16 -11.75
C TYR A 399 -34.64 2.27 -10.65
N TYR A 400 -34.30 2.90 -9.52
CA TYR A 400 -35.20 2.97 -8.37
C TYR A 400 -36.53 3.64 -8.75
N TRP A 401 -36.44 4.81 -9.39
CA TRP A 401 -37.57 5.67 -9.73
C TRP A 401 -38.31 5.27 -11.03
N SER A 402 -37.90 4.19 -11.72
CA SER A 402 -38.66 3.60 -12.81
C SER A 402 -39.92 2.87 -12.30
N TRP A 403 -41.08 3.09 -12.91
CA TRP A 403 -42.32 2.38 -12.55
C TRP A 403 -42.31 0.94 -13.09
N GLU A 404 -42.18 0.77 -14.40
CA GLU A 404 -42.10 -0.53 -15.06
C GLU A 404 -40.64 -0.95 -15.26
N LYS A 405 -40.15 -1.86 -14.41
CA LYS A 405 -38.81 -2.45 -14.51
C LYS A 405 -38.90 -3.73 -15.37
N PRO A 406 -38.19 -3.86 -16.52
CA PRO A 406 -37.10 -3.01 -16.99
C PRO A 406 -37.43 -1.94 -18.04
N LYS A 407 -38.67 -1.83 -18.53
CA LYS A 407 -39.02 -1.00 -19.68
C LYS A 407 -38.66 0.48 -19.53
N ASP A 408 -38.85 1.04 -18.32
CA ASP A 408 -38.60 2.45 -18.03
C ASP A 408 -37.14 2.74 -17.65
N ILE A 409 -36.27 1.73 -17.66
CA ILE A 409 -34.84 1.90 -17.37
C ILE A 409 -34.16 2.35 -18.67
N PRO A 410 -33.35 3.43 -18.65
CA PRO A 410 -32.59 3.85 -19.83
C PRO A 410 -31.71 2.71 -20.37
N ALA A 411 -31.61 2.57 -21.69
CA ALA A 411 -30.82 1.50 -22.32
C ALA A 411 -29.33 1.52 -21.94
N PHE A 412 -28.75 2.71 -21.75
CA PHE A 412 -27.36 2.91 -21.33
C PHE A 412 -27.30 3.78 -20.06
N PRO A 413 -27.70 3.26 -18.89
CA PRO A 413 -27.90 4.06 -17.68
C PRO A 413 -26.59 4.65 -17.15
N VAL A 414 -25.49 3.88 -17.24
CA VAL A 414 -24.15 4.32 -16.82
C VAL A 414 -23.63 5.44 -17.72
N ALA A 415 -23.70 5.27 -19.05
CA ALA A 415 -23.21 6.27 -19.99
C ALA A 415 -24.03 7.57 -19.91
N MET A 416 -25.36 7.46 -19.81
CA MET A 416 -26.24 8.62 -19.64
C MET A 416 -25.96 9.34 -18.31
N SER A 417 -25.80 8.60 -17.21
CA SER A 417 -25.44 9.16 -15.91
C SER A 417 -24.07 9.86 -15.92
N LEU A 418 -23.09 9.26 -16.60
CA LEU A 418 -21.76 9.85 -16.80
C LEU A 418 -21.83 11.15 -17.58
N PHE A 419 -22.59 11.17 -18.68
CA PHE A 419 -22.78 12.36 -19.49
C PHE A 419 -23.41 13.50 -18.68
N ARG A 420 -24.48 13.22 -17.92
CA ARG A 420 -25.08 14.22 -17.01
C ARG A 420 -24.07 14.71 -15.97
N SER A 421 -23.22 13.82 -15.48
CA SER A 421 -22.19 14.14 -14.49
C SER A 421 -21.18 15.16 -15.02
N PHE A 422 -20.67 14.95 -16.23
CA PHE A 422 -19.78 15.90 -16.88
C PHE A 422 -20.49 17.18 -17.32
N ARG A 423 -21.70 17.07 -17.88
CA ARG A 423 -22.40 18.20 -18.50
C ARG A 423 -22.97 19.21 -17.50
N TYR A 424 -23.44 18.74 -16.34
CA TYR A 424 -24.19 19.58 -15.39
C TYR A 424 -23.57 19.64 -13.99
N HIS A 425 -22.74 18.67 -13.59
CA HIS A 425 -22.36 18.52 -12.18
C HIS A 425 -20.85 18.47 -11.93
N LEU A 426 -20.03 18.78 -12.95
CA LEU A 426 -18.57 18.78 -12.86
C LEU A 426 -18.03 19.66 -11.72
N GLY A 427 -18.60 20.87 -11.56
CA GLY A 427 -18.22 21.79 -10.48
C GLY A 427 -18.51 21.25 -9.08
N SER A 428 -19.64 20.56 -8.89
CA SER A 428 -19.98 19.91 -7.61
C SER A 428 -19.00 18.78 -7.28
N LEU A 429 -18.59 17.99 -8.27
CA LEU A 429 -17.58 16.95 -8.12
C LEU A 429 -16.21 17.53 -7.76
N ALA A 430 -15.79 18.57 -8.48
CA ALA A 430 -14.52 19.27 -8.24
C ALA A 430 -14.47 19.90 -6.83
N PHE A 431 -15.55 20.58 -6.42
CA PHE A 431 -15.66 21.20 -5.10
C PHE A 431 -15.66 20.16 -3.97
N GLY A 432 -16.46 19.10 -4.07
CA GLY A 432 -16.48 18.06 -3.04
C GLY A 432 -15.13 17.33 -2.92
N SER A 433 -14.51 16.97 -4.04
CA SER A 433 -13.18 16.33 -4.04
C SER A 433 -12.07 17.24 -3.51
N LEU A 434 -12.16 18.56 -3.77
CA LEU A 434 -11.24 19.56 -3.25
C LEU A 434 -11.24 19.60 -1.72
N ILE A 435 -12.42 19.57 -1.09
CA ILE A 435 -12.53 19.58 0.38
C ILE A 435 -11.82 18.37 0.99
N ILE A 436 -12.00 17.18 0.41
CA ILE A 436 -11.30 15.97 0.89
C ILE A 436 -9.79 16.10 0.70
N ALA A 437 -9.35 16.62 -0.46
CA ALA A 437 -7.93 16.78 -0.76
C ALA A 437 -7.22 17.72 0.21
N ILE A 438 -7.85 18.84 0.59
CA ILE A 438 -7.33 19.77 1.60
C ILE A 438 -7.15 19.07 2.95
N ILE A 439 -8.16 18.31 3.40
CA ILE A 439 -8.09 17.57 4.67
C ILE A 439 -6.97 16.51 4.63
N GLN A 440 -6.84 15.80 3.50
CA GLN A 440 -5.77 14.80 3.31
C GLN A 440 -4.38 15.44 3.30
N LEU A 441 -4.22 16.61 2.67
CA LEU A 441 -2.95 17.34 2.68
C LEU A 441 -2.56 17.76 4.11
N ILE A 442 -3.53 18.26 4.90
CA ILE A 442 -3.29 18.60 6.30
C ILE A 442 -2.89 17.35 7.11
N ARG A 443 -3.53 16.20 6.88
CA ARG A 443 -3.14 14.95 7.55
C ARG A 443 -1.72 14.51 7.21
N ILE A 444 -1.32 14.59 5.94
CA ILE A 444 0.04 14.29 5.51
C ILE A 444 1.04 15.23 6.19
N PHE A 445 0.71 16.52 6.27
CA PHE A 445 1.53 17.50 6.96
C PHE A 445 1.67 17.22 8.47
N LEU A 446 0.59 16.84 9.15
CA LEU A 446 0.62 16.43 10.57
C LEU A 446 1.48 15.17 10.78
N GLU A 447 1.46 14.22 9.85
CA GLU A 447 2.31 13.03 9.88
C GLU A 447 3.79 13.40 9.70
N TYR A 448 4.07 14.31 8.78
CA TYR A 448 5.41 14.85 8.56
C TYR A 448 5.94 15.61 9.79
N LEU A 449 5.12 16.45 10.43
CA LEU A 449 5.49 17.15 11.66
C LEU A 449 5.81 16.18 12.79
N ASP A 450 4.98 15.16 12.99
CA ASP A 450 5.23 14.14 14.00
C ASP A 450 6.52 13.37 13.73
N TYR A 451 6.79 13.00 12.47
CA TYR A 451 8.06 12.40 12.06
C TYR A 451 9.25 13.30 12.40
N LYS A 452 9.15 14.60 12.08
CA LYS A 452 10.23 15.57 12.33
C LYS A 452 10.46 15.88 13.81
N LEU A 453 9.42 15.70 14.64
CA LEU A 453 9.44 16.01 16.07
C LEU A 453 9.61 14.75 16.96
N LYS A 454 9.93 13.59 16.38
CA LYS A 454 10.14 12.33 17.15
C LYS A 454 11.17 12.49 18.27
N ASP A 455 12.27 13.18 18.00
CA ASP A 455 13.38 13.39 18.96
C ASP A 455 13.17 14.57 19.91
N SER A 456 12.09 15.34 19.73
CA SER A 456 11.78 16.48 20.60
C SER A 456 11.28 16.01 21.97
N GLN A 457 11.74 16.66 23.04
CA GLN A 457 11.33 16.37 24.43
C GLN A 457 10.06 17.12 24.87
N ASN A 458 9.48 17.96 24.01
CA ASN A 458 8.30 18.75 24.36
C ASN A 458 7.01 17.90 24.36
N LYS A 459 6.59 17.47 25.56
CA LYS A 459 5.40 16.64 25.78
C LYS A 459 4.09 17.31 25.32
N VAL A 460 3.98 18.64 25.45
CA VAL A 460 2.77 19.38 25.06
C VAL A 460 2.60 19.36 23.54
N ALA A 461 3.68 19.60 22.80
CA ALA A 461 3.65 19.54 21.33
C ALA A 461 3.26 18.14 20.83
N LYS A 462 3.80 17.08 21.44
CA LYS A 462 3.44 15.69 21.12
C LYS A 462 1.95 15.40 21.41
N PHE A 463 1.43 15.87 22.54
CA PHE A 463 0.00 15.70 22.87
C PHE A 463 -0.91 16.40 21.85
N ILE A 464 -0.60 17.65 21.49
CA ILE A 464 -1.38 18.41 20.50
C ILE A 464 -1.35 17.72 19.13
N LEU A 465 -0.20 17.20 18.70
CA LEU A 465 -0.09 16.47 17.42
C LEU A 465 -0.94 15.20 17.41
N ILE A 466 -0.96 14.43 18.50
CA ILE A 466 -1.81 13.24 18.61
C ILE A 466 -3.29 13.62 18.51
N CYS A 467 -3.69 14.68 19.21
CA CYS A 467 -5.07 15.20 19.18
C CYS A 467 -5.46 15.63 17.76
N LEU A 468 -4.64 16.46 17.10
CA LEU A 468 -4.89 16.93 15.73
C LEU A 468 -4.92 15.78 14.72
N LYS A 469 -4.01 14.80 14.83
CA LYS A 469 -4.02 13.60 13.98
C LYS A 469 -5.34 12.85 14.10
N CYS A 470 -5.83 12.65 15.32
CA CYS A 470 -7.12 12.02 15.58
C CYS A 470 -8.29 12.85 15.00
N CYS A 471 -8.34 14.15 15.29
CA CYS A 471 -9.39 15.05 14.79
C CYS A 471 -9.46 15.08 13.27
N PHE A 472 -8.32 15.22 12.59
CA PHE A 472 -8.29 15.26 11.12
C PHE A 472 -8.55 13.88 10.49
N TRP A 473 -8.17 12.78 11.15
CA TRP A 473 -8.59 11.44 10.72
C TRP A 473 -10.11 11.27 10.81
N CYS A 474 -10.73 11.69 11.91
CA CYS A 474 -12.18 11.71 12.08
C CYS A 474 -12.85 12.62 11.03
N LEU A 475 -12.30 13.81 10.81
CA LEU A 475 -12.81 14.78 9.82
C LEU A 475 -12.75 14.22 8.40
N GLU A 476 -11.66 13.56 8.00
CA GLU A 476 -11.56 12.93 6.68
C GLU A 476 -12.65 11.86 6.50
N LYS A 477 -12.85 11.00 7.52
CA LYS A 477 -13.90 9.97 7.47
C LYS A 477 -15.30 10.58 7.38
N PHE A 478 -15.57 11.60 8.18
CA PHE A 478 -16.84 12.31 8.19
C PHE A 478 -17.11 13.01 6.85
N MET A 479 -16.11 13.71 6.30
CA MET A 479 -16.26 14.40 5.01
C MET A 479 -16.39 13.42 3.84
N LYS A 480 -15.68 12.29 3.85
CA LYS A 480 -15.91 11.21 2.87
C LYS A 480 -17.34 10.67 2.93
N PHE A 481 -17.88 10.50 4.15
CA PHE A 481 -19.26 10.08 4.35
C PHE A 481 -20.26 11.11 3.81
N ILE A 482 -20.12 12.39 4.15
CA ILE A 482 -21.02 13.45 3.64
C ILE A 482 -20.93 13.54 2.12
N ASN A 483 -19.73 13.59 1.56
CA ASN A 483 -19.53 13.77 0.13
C ASN A 483 -20.18 12.64 -0.67
N LYS A 484 -19.99 11.39 -0.24
CA LYS A 484 -20.61 10.23 -0.89
C LYS A 484 -22.14 10.37 -0.94
N ASN A 485 -22.76 10.68 0.20
CA ASN A 485 -24.21 10.84 0.28
C ASN A 485 -24.73 12.09 -0.47
N ALA A 486 -23.95 13.18 -0.47
CA ALA A 486 -24.24 14.36 -1.26
C ALA A 486 -24.27 14.04 -2.75
N TYR A 487 -23.27 13.31 -3.28
CA TYR A 487 -23.24 12.91 -4.69
C TYR A 487 -24.44 12.05 -5.09
N ILE A 488 -24.91 11.17 -4.19
CA ILE A 488 -26.14 10.40 -4.42
C ILE A 488 -27.33 11.34 -4.61
N LEU A 489 -27.50 12.30 -3.70
CA LEU A 489 -28.64 13.21 -3.76
C LEU A 489 -28.55 14.23 -4.90
N ILE A 490 -27.34 14.64 -5.30
CA ILE A 490 -27.12 15.42 -6.53
C ILE A 490 -27.59 14.61 -7.74
N ALA A 491 -27.25 13.32 -7.82
CA ALA A 491 -27.63 12.48 -8.95
C ALA A 491 -29.15 12.25 -9.07
N ILE A 492 -29.88 12.32 -7.95
CA ILE A 492 -31.35 12.16 -7.88
C ILE A 492 -32.07 13.49 -8.09
N ARG A 493 -31.71 14.54 -7.32
CA ARG A 493 -32.44 15.82 -7.28
C ARG A 493 -31.86 16.90 -8.21
N GLY A 494 -30.63 16.73 -8.71
CA GLY A 494 -29.97 17.71 -9.57
C GLY A 494 -29.54 19.03 -8.91
N LYS A 495 -29.55 19.12 -7.57
CA LYS A 495 -29.14 20.33 -6.83
C LYS A 495 -27.61 20.45 -6.70
N ASN A 496 -27.12 21.64 -6.35
CA ASN A 496 -25.69 21.87 -6.10
C ASN A 496 -25.17 21.11 -4.86
N PHE A 497 -23.84 21.04 -4.70
CA PHE A 497 -23.19 20.26 -3.66
C PHE A 497 -23.64 20.60 -2.23
N CYS A 498 -23.59 21.88 -1.83
CA CYS A 498 -23.87 22.27 -0.44
C CYS A 498 -25.32 21.99 -0.04
N ILE A 499 -26.28 22.24 -0.93
CA ILE A 499 -27.70 21.96 -0.67
C ILE A 499 -27.91 20.45 -0.56
N SER A 500 -27.37 19.67 -1.50
CA SER A 500 -27.48 18.21 -1.47
C SER A 500 -26.78 17.58 -0.26
N ALA A 501 -25.64 18.11 0.17
CA ALA A 501 -24.94 17.66 1.37
C ALA A 501 -25.77 17.90 2.64
N LYS A 502 -26.36 19.10 2.76
CA LYS A 502 -27.28 19.44 3.85
C LYS A 502 -28.49 18.52 3.86
N ASP A 503 -29.16 18.39 2.72
CA ASP A 503 -30.37 17.58 2.58
C ASP A 503 -30.08 16.10 2.90
N ALA A 504 -28.98 15.54 2.37
CA ALA A 504 -28.57 14.17 2.62
C ALA A 504 -28.25 13.93 4.11
N PHE A 505 -27.54 14.87 4.75
CA PHE A 505 -27.23 14.79 6.17
C PHE A 505 -28.50 14.76 7.03
N PHE A 506 -29.46 15.65 6.78
CA PHE A 506 -30.72 15.68 7.55
C PHE A 506 -31.58 14.45 7.29
N LEU A 507 -31.66 13.96 6.04
CA LEU A 507 -32.40 12.75 5.68
C LEU A 507 -31.87 11.52 6.46
N ILE A 508 -30.55 11.41 6.55
CA ILE A 508 -29.89 10.34 7.30
C ILE A 508 -30.08 10.53 8.81
N MET A 509 -29.91 11.73 9.35
CA MET A 509 -29.98 11.99 10.78
C MET A 509 -31.37 11.72 11.38
N ARG A 510 -32.45 12.01 10.62
CA ARG A 510 -33.83 11.69 11.03
C ARG A 510 -34.08 10.20 11.21
N ASN A 511 -33.32 9.36 10.50
CA ASN A 511 -33.44 7.90 10.53
C ASN A 511 -32.15 7.23 11.04
N SER A 512 -31.30 7.96 11.78
CA SER A 512 -29.88 7.62 12.01
C SER A 512 -29.64 6.21 12.53
N LEU A 513 -30.35 5.77 13.58
CA LEU A 513 -30.16 4.43 14.16
C LEU A 513 -30.51 3.31 13.17
N ARG A 514 -31.55 3.48 12.35
CA ARG A 514 -31.92 2.49 11.34
C ARG A 514 -30.93 2.50 10.18
N VAL A 515 -30.51 3.70 9.77
CA VAL A 515 -29.58 3.93 8.65
C VAL A 515 -28.19 3.39 8.96
N ILE A 516 -27.59 3.84 10.06
CA ILE A 516 -26.20 3.52 10.42
C ILE A 516 -26.05 2.02 10.66
N VAL A 517 -26.98 1.40 11.39
CA VAL A 517 -26.90 -0.03 11.67
C VAL A 517 -27.05 -0.85 10.39
N LEU A 518 -27.94 -0.46 9.48
CA LEU A 518 -28.16 -1.19 8.24
C LEU A 518 -27.01 -1.02 7.24
N ASP A 519 -26.48 0.19 7.11
CA ASP A 519 -25.27 0.51 6.33
C ASP A 519 -24.10 -0.35 6.81
N LYS A 520 -23.82 -0.34 8.12
CA LYS A 520 -22.71 -1.11 8.71
C LYS A 520 -22.88 -2.62 8.60
N VAL A 521 -24.11 -3.13 8.72
CA VAL A 521 -24.39 -4.56 8.50
C VAL A 521 -24.13 -4.93 7.04
N THR A 522 -24.57 -4.11 6.09
CA THR A 522 -24.35 -4.39 4.66
C THR A 522 -22.87 -4.33 4.30
N ASP A 523 -22.16 -3.30 4.76
CA ASP A 523 -20.71 -3.18 4.60
C ASP A 523 -19.98 -4.40 5.17
N PHE A 524 -20.37 -4.86 6.36
CA PHE A 524 -19.79 -6.04 6.99
C PHE A 524 -20.05 -7.32 6.16
N LEU A 525 -21.27 -7.56 5.69
CA LEU A 525 -21.60 -8.73 4.86
C LEU A 525 -20.84 -8.74 3.53
N LEU A 526 -20.71 -7.57 2.90
CA LEU A 526 -19.94 -7.43 1.66
C LEU A 526 -18.44 -7.56 1.91
N PHE A 527 -17.93 -7.11 3.06
CA PHE A 527 -16.56 -7.36 3.50
C PHE A 527 -16.29 -8.87 3.71
N LEU A 528 -17.18 -9.59 4.39
CA LEU A 528 -17.04 -11.05 4.56
C LEU A 528 -16.98 -11.77 3.21
N SER A 529 -17.78 -11.33 2.24
CA SER A 529 -17.77 -11.87 0.88
C SER A 529 -16.42 -11.64 0.17
N ARG A 530 -15.81 -10.46 0.33
CA ARG A 530 -14.46 -10.16 -0.21
C ARG A 530 -13.38 -11.05 0.40
N VAL A 531 -13.42 -11.23 1.73
CA VAL A 531 -12.46 -12.08 2.46
C VAL A 531 -12.58 -13.54 2.01
N LEU A 532 -13.79 -14.06 1.84
CA LEU A 532 -14.00 -15.44 1.39
C LEU A 532 -13.54 -15.67 -0.04
N VAL A 533 -13.89 -14.79 -0.98
CA VAL A 533 -13.44 -14.88 -2.38
C VAL A 533 -11.90 -14.81 -2.45
N THR A 534 -11.29 -13.86 -1.75
CA THR A 534 -9.84 -13.70 -1.70
C THR A 534 -9.16 -14.92 -1.05
N GLY A 535 -9.74 -15.43 0.05
CA GLY A 535 -9.25 -16.61 0.76
C GLY A 535 -9.30 -17.87 -0.10
N ALA A 536 -10.36 -18.08 -0.87
CA ALA A 536 -10.49 -19.21 -1.78
C ALA A 536 -9.45 -19.18 -2.91
N VAL A 537 -9.17 -18.00 -3.48
CA VAL A 537 -8.12 -17.85 -4.48
C VAL A 537 -6.73 -18.00 -3.85
N PHE A 538 -6.51 -17.49 -2.64
CA PHE A 538 -5.27 -17.67 -1.91
C PHE A 538 -4.98 -19.15 -1.66
N THR A 539 -5.94 -19.93 -1.16
CA THR A 539 -5.73 -21.37 -0.91
C THR A 539 -5.47 -22.12 -2.21
N MET A 540 -6.25 -21.84 -3.26
CA MET A 540 -6.06 -22.45 -4.58
C MET A 540 -4.67 -22.13 -5.16
N SER A 541 -4.26 -20.86 -5.13
CA SER A 541 -2.95 -20.39 -5.58
C SER A 541 -1.81 -20.99 -4.75
N PHE A 542 -1.97 -21.05 -3.43
CA PHE A 542 -0.98 -21.63 -2.52
C PHE A 542 -0.73 -23.11 -2.82
N PHE A 543 -1.78 -23.93 -2.92
CA PHE A 543 -1.63 -25.35 -3.23
C PHE A 543 -1.10 -25.59 -4.64
N TRP A 544 -1.42 -24.71 -5.59
CA TRP A 544 -0.86 -24.73 -6.93
C TRP A 544 0.64 -24.44 -6.94
N PHE A 545 1.09 -23.29 -6.43
CA PHE A 545 2.52 -22.92 -6.48
C PHE A 545 3.39 -23.76 -5.54
N LYS A 546 2.82 -24.34 -4.48
CA LYS A 546 3.52 -25.32 -3.63
C LYS A 546 3.76 -26.66 -4.32
N GLY A 547 3.03 -26.98 -5.39
CA GLY A 547 3.14 -28.27 -6.08
C GLY A 547 2.39 -29.42 -5.39
N SER A 548 1.39 -29.11 -4.56
CA SER A 548 0.60 -30.15 -3.86
C SER A 548 -0.52 -30.75 -4.73
N ILE A 549 -0.87 -30.06 -5.82
CA ILE A 549 -1.90 -30.50 -6.78
C ILE A 549 -1.17 -31.00 -8.04
N ASN A 550 -1.16 -32.33 -8.24
CA ASN A 550 -0.46 -32.96 -9.37
C ASN A 550 -1.37 -33.16 -10.61
N PHE A 551 -2.65 -32.81 -10.50
CA PHE A 551 -3.66 -33.07 -11.56
C PHE A 551 -3.32 -32.39 -12.89
N PHE A 552 -2.68 -31.23 -12.85
CA PHE A 552 -2.43 -30.39 -14.05
C PHE A 552 -0.97 -30.45 -14.54
N ASP A 553 -0.10 -31.25 -13.94
CA ASP A 553 1.32 -31.33 -14.31
C ASP A 553 1.53 -31.77 -15.77
N ASN A 554 0.59 -32.54 -16.32
CA ASN A 554 0.62 -32.98 -17.71
C ASN A 554 0.24 -31.89 -18.72
N TYR A 555 -0.39 -30.80 -18.27
CA TYR A 555 -0.91 -29.74 -19.14
C TYR A 555 -0.14 -28.42 -18.99
N VAL A 556 0.39 -28.15 -17.80
CA VAL A 556 1.04 -26.88 -17.46
C VAL A 556 2.38 -27.14 -16.79
N VAL A 557 3.46 -26.74 -17.47
CA VAL A 557 4.82 -26.82 -16.91
C VAL A 557 4.97 -25.76 -15.80
N ARG A 558 5.18 -26.23 -14.57
CA ARG A 558 5.46 -25.36 -13.42
C ARG A 558 6.91 -24.85 -13.47
N PRO A 559 7.16 -23.53 -13.40
CA PRO A 559 8.52 -23.02 -13.27
C PRO A 559 9.08 -23.41 -11.90
N ASN A 560 10.39 -23.67 -11.84
CA ASN A 560 11.10 -23.85 -10.58
C ASN A 560 11.27 -22.46 -9.92
N LEU A 561 10.54 -22.22 -8.83
CA LEU A 561 10.51 -20.92 -8.13
C LEU A 561 11.37 -20.99 -6.88
N ASN A 562 12.16 -19.95 -6.62
CA ASN A 562 12.94 -19.83 -5.39
C ASN A 562 12.02 -19.53 -4.19
N TYR A 563 11.08 -18.61 -4.40
CA TYR A 563 10.08 -18.17 -3.44
C TYR A 563 8.66 -18.33 -4.02
N TYR A 564 8.10 -19.54 -3.90
CA TYR A 564 6.73 -19.84 -4.38
C TYR A 564 5.64 -18.94 -3.77
N LEU A 565 5.89 -18.31 -2.60
CA LEU A 565 4.95 -17.36 -1.97
C LEU A 565 4.87 -16.02 -2.70
N ALA A 566 5.89 -15.59 -3.43
CA ALA A 566 5.88 -14.32 -4.14
C ALA A 566 4.73 -14.20 -5.16
N PRO A 567 4.55 -15.14 -6.11
CA PRO A 567 3.41 -15.10 -7.03
C PRO A 567 2.06 -15.29 -6.30
N VAL A 568 2.02 -16.09 -5.23
CA VAL A 568 0.80 -16.27 -4.41
C VAL A 568 0.35 -14.96 -3.77
N ILE A 569 1.29 -14.19 -3.21
CA ILE A 569 1.02 -12.89 -2.59
C ILE A 569 0.51 -11.91 -3.65
N ILE A 570 1.18 -11.82 -4.80
CA ILE A 570 0.77 -10.93 -5.90
C ILE A 570 -0.63 -11.29 -6.39
N GLN A 571 -0.90 -12.58 -6.60
CA GLN A 571 -2.21 -13.08 -7.02
C GLN A 571 -3.30 -12.75 -5.99
N THR A 572 -3.00 -12.89 -4.71
CA THR A 572 -3.94 -12.64 -3.61
C THR A 572 -4.24 -11.15 -3.47
N VAL A 573 -3.20 -10.30 -3.53
CA VAL A 573 -3.37 -8.83 -3.52
C VAL A 573 -4.17 -8.38 -4.73
N SER A 574 -3.87 -8.89 -5.93
CA SER A 574 -4.60 -8.57 -7.15
C SER A 574 -6.07 -8.99 -7.05
N THR A 575 -6.34 -10.18 -6.51
CA THR A 575 -7.71 -10.66 -6.27
C THR A 575 -8.44 -9.79 -5.25
N TYR A 576 -7.80 -9.42 -4.14
CA TYR A 576 -8.40 -8.54 -3.14
C TYR A 576 -8.76 -7.17 -3.73
N LEU A 577 -7.87 -6.59 -4.56
CA LEU A 577 -8.15 -5.35 -5.28
C LEU A 577 -9.34 -5.51 -6.23
N MET A 578 -9.41 -6.59 -7.01
CA MET A 578 -10.58 -6.88 -7.86
C MET A 578 -11.86 -6.99 -7.03
N THR A 579 -11.86 -7.72 -5.92
CA THR A 579 -13.05 -7.79 -5.05
C THR A 579 -13.44 -6.42 -4.51
N CYS A 580 -12.50 -5.58 -4.09
CA CYS A 580 -12.79 -4.21 -3.63
C CYS A 580 -13.52 -3.39 -4.71
N VAL A 581 -13.08 -3.53 -5.96
CA VAL A 581 -13.62 -2.85 -7.13
C VAL A 581 -15.05 -3.33 -7.44
N PHE A 582 -15.27 -4.63 -7.56
CA PHE A 582 -16.59 -5.21 -7.88
C PHE A 582 -17.62 -5.05 -6.76
N PHE A 583 -17.26 -5.40 -5.53
CA PHE A 583 -18.16 -5.22 -4.39
C PHE A 583 -18.35 -3.73 -4.04
N GLY A 584 -17.45 -2.84 -4.47
CA GLY A 584 -17.65 -1.40 -4.38
C GLY A 584 -18.88 -0.91 -5.16
N VAL A 585 -19.20 -1.53 -6.29
CA VAL A 585 -20.44 -1.25 -7.06
C VAL A 585 -21.67 -1.65 -6.25
N TYR A 586 -21.63 -2.80 -5.59
CA TYR A 586 -22.71 -3.26 -4.70
C TYR A 586 -22.92 -2.32 -3.52
N ASN A 587 -21.85 -1.90 -2.84
CA ASN A 587 -21.96 -0.91 -1.76
C ASN A 587 -22.64 0.37 -2.28
N MET A 588 -22.23 0.86 -3.46
CA MET A 588 -22.82 2.05 -4.06
C MET A 588 -24.29 1.87 -4.45
N ALA A 589 -24.66 0.68 -4.95
CA ALA A 589 -26.04 0.33 -5.26
C ALA A 589 -26.90 0.33 -4.00
N VAL A 590 -26.46 -0.35 -2.94
CA VAL A 590 -27.19 -0.41 -1.67
C VAL A 590 -27.40 1.00 -1.10
N ASP A 591 -26.34 1.81 -1.03
CA ASP A 591 -26.43 3.16 -0.46
C ASP A 591 -27.35 4.06 -1.27
N THR A 592 -27.29 3.96 -2.59
CA THR A 592 -28.15 4.75 -3.48
C THR A 592 -29.62 4.34 -3.32
N LEU A 593 -29.92 3.04 -3.39
CA LEU A 593 -31.28 2.55 -3.24
C LEU A 593 -31.82 2.85 -1.85
N PHE A 594 -30.96 2.79 -0.83
CA PHE A 594 -31.32 3.12 0.53
C PHE A 594 -31.63 4.61 0.69
N LEU A 595 -30.84 5.51 0.12
CA LEU A 595 -31.13 6.95 0.15
C LEU A 595 -32.38 7.29 -0.67
N CYS A 596 -32.55 6.70 -1.86
CA CYS A 596 -33.79 6.80 -2.63
C CYS A 596 -35.00 6.32 -1.83
N PHE A 597 -34.83 5.27 -1.03
CA PHE A 597 -35.88 4.75 -0.17
C PHE A 597 -36.26 5.70 0.97
N LEU A 598 -35.28 6.31 1.65
CA LEU A 598 -35.58 7.34 2.65
C LEU A 598 -36.30 8.53 2.03
N GLU A 599 -35.89 8.91 0.84
CA GLU A 599 -36.49 9.98 0.05
C GLU A 599 -37.94 9.63 -0.36
N ASP A 600 -38.20 8.40 -0.81
CA ASP A 600 -39.52 7.86 -1.14
C ASP A 600 -40.46 7.92 0.08
N LEU A 601 -39.95 7.62 1.28
CA LEU A 601 -40.71 7.73 2.52
C LEU A 601 -41.08 9.16 2.92
N GLU A 602 -40.29 10.16 2.52
CA GLU A 602 -40.60 11.58 2.80
C GLU A 602 -41.53 12.18 1.75
N MET A 603 -41.40 11.76 0.49
CA MET A 603 -42.18 12.33 -0.62
C MET A 603 -43.54 11.67 -0.83
N ASN A 604 -43.63 10.37 -0.59
CA ASN A 604 -44.81 9.55 -0.90
C ASN A 604 -45.45 9.01 0.37
N ASP A 605 -46.78 8.90 0.34
CA ASP A 605 -47.59 8.43 1.47
C ASP A 605 -48.27 7.08 1.20
N GLY A 606 -48.24 6.61 -0.05
CA GLY A 606 -48.85 5.36 -0.50
C GLY A 606 -50.25 5.54 -1.07
N THR A 607 -50.74 6.78 -1.21
CA THR A 607 -52.00 7.08 -1.88
C THR A 607 -51.91 6.80 -3.39
N ALA A 608 -53.05 6.81 -4.09
CA ALA A 608 -53.07 6.65 -5.55
C ALA A 608 -52.35 7.80 -6.27
N GLU A 609 -52.33 9.00 -5.67
CA GLU A 609 -51.63 10.16 -6.21
C GLU A 609 -50.11 10.12 -5.93
N LYS A 610 -49.71 9.51 -4.81
CA LYS A 610 -48.30 9.40 -4.38
C LYS A 610 -47.96 7.98 -3.90
N PRO A 611 -47.85 7.01 -4.82
CA PRO A 611 -47.50 5.64 -4.45
C PRO A 611 -46.02 5.53 -4.10
N TYR A 612 -45.68 4.61 -3.21
CA TYR A 612 -44.29 4.22 -2.97
C TYR A 612 -43.71 3.48 -4.19
N PHE A 613 -42.46 3.81 -4.54
CA PHE A 613 -41.68 3.16 -5.62
C PHE A 613 -40.89 1.94 -5.13
N MET A 614 -40.68 1.82 -3.82
CA MET A 614 -39.94 0.72 -3.23
C MET A 614 -40.57 -0.66 -3.49
N SER A 615 -39.77 -1.74 -3.39
CA SER A 615 -40.24 -3.08 -3.68
C SER A 615 -41.25 -3.61 -2.66
N LYS A 616 -42.09 -4.58 -3.08
CA LYS A 616 -43.08 -5.23 -2.20
C LYS A 616 -42.44 -5.89 -0.97
N GLY A 617 -41.23 -6.43 -1.11
CA GLY A 617 -40.48 -7.01 0.02
C GLY A 617 -40.14 -5.94 1.06
N LEU A 618 -39.62 -4.80 0.62
CA LEU A 618 -39.27 -3.69 1.52
C LEU A 618 -40.51 -3.06 2.15
N MET A 619 -41.58 -2.85 1.40
CA MET A 619 -42.88 -2.40 1.91
C MET A 619 -43.40 -3.29 3.05
N LYS A 620 -43.35 -4.62 2.85
CA LYS A 620 -43.79 -5.61 3.85
C LYS A 620 -42.99 -5.52 5.15
N ILE A 621 -41.66 -5.38 5.06
CA ILE A 621 -40.78 -5.26 6.23
C ILE A 621 -41.09 -3.99 7.04
N LEU A 622 -41.53 -2.94 6.37
CA LEU A 622 -41.77 -1.62 6.97
C LEU A 622 -43.22 -1.39 7.39
N GLY A 623 -44.13 -2.32 7.07
CA GLY A 623 -45.55 -2.16 7.31
C GLY A 623 -46.19 -1.04 6.47
N LYS A 624 -45.64 -0.76 5.28
CA LYS A 624 -46.18 0.24 4.33
C LYS A 624 -46.86 -0.48 3.16
N ARG A 625 -47.87 0.17 2.54
CA ARG A 625 -48.57 -0.36 1.37
C ARG A 625 -49.11 0.76 0.48
N ASN A 626 -49.18 0.50 -0.83
CA ASN A 626 -49.89 1.38 -1.77
C ASN A 626 -51.39 1.05 -1.76
N VAL A 627 -52.23 2.07 -1.65
CA VAL A 627 -53.68 1.94 -1.42
C VAL A 627 -54.46 1.44 -2.65
N GLY A 628 -53.83 1.34 -3.83
CA GLY A 628 -54.49 0.88 -5.07
C GLY A 628 -54.24 -0.58 -5.51
N ASN A 629 -53.41 -1.37 -4.80
CA ASN A 629 -52.93 -2.68 -5.30
C ASN A 629 -53.59 -3.91 -4.66
N SER A 630 -54.78 -3.76 -4.08
CA SER A 630 -55.57 -4.90 -3.61
C SER A 630 -56.20 -5.64 -4.80
N PRO A 631 -56.01 -6.96 -4.97
CA PRO A 631 -56.97 -7.74 -5.74
C PRO A 631 -58.32 -7.59 -5.03
N SER A 632 -59.36 -7.28 -5.79
CA SER A 632 -60.73 -7.07 -5.33
C SER A 632 -61.16 -8.02 -4.20
N SER A 633 -61.31 -7.49 -2.99
CA SER A 633 -62.16 -8.09 -1.98
C SER A 633 -62.82 -7.00 -1.13
N ARG A 634 -64.05 -6.65 -1.54
CA ARG A 634 -65.22 -6.05 -0.86
C ARG A 634 -65.00 -4.86 0.11
N PRO A 635 -65.84 -3.81 0.03
CA PRO A 635 -65.74 -2.66 0.92
C PRO A 635 -66.33 -2.99 2.30
N ALA A 636 -65.65 -2.56 3.36
CA ALA A 636 -66.24 -2.41 4.67
C ALA A 636 -66.22 -0.92 5.05
N HIS A 637 -67.35 -0.49 5.60
CA HIS A 637 -67.79 0.88 5.78
C HIS A 637 -66.93 1.74 6.73
N THR A 638 -66.93 3.04 6.38
CA THR A 638 -66.94 4.25 7.24
C THR A 638 -65.89 4.44 8.34
N ALA A 639 -65.10 5.52 8.19
CA ALA A 639 -64.99 6.54 9.23
C ALA A 639 -64.60 7.89 8.61
N ARG A 640 -65.38 8.92 8.95
CA ARG A 640 -65.30 10.32 8.51
C ARG A 640 -64.35 11.05 9.47
N VAL A 641 -63.29 11.70 8.97
CA VAL A 641 -62.52 12.71 9.73
C VAL A 641 -62.19 13.88 8.79
N THR A 642 -62.32 15.08 9.35
CA THR A 642 -62.37 16.43 8.78
C THR A 642 -61.10 16.92 8.05
N PRO A 643 -61.21 17.95 7.18
CA PRO A 643 -60.06 18.54 6.50
C PRO A 643 -59.50 19.74 7.27
N GLU A 644 -58.19 19.79 7.51
CA GLU A 644 -57.53 21.08 7.74
C GLU A 644 -56.08 21.15 7.20
N ARG A 645 -55.80 22.33 6.64
CA ARG A 645 -54.52 22.96 6.28
C ARG A 645 -53.84 22.62 4.95
N ARG A 646 -54.15 23.51 3.99
CA ARG A 646 -53.39 23.92 2.80
C ARG A 646 -51.87 23.74 2.93
N GLY A 647 -51.32 22.88 2.09
CA GLY A 647 -49.92 22.88 1.66
C GLY A 647 -49.81 23.37 0.21
N ARG A 648 -48.79 24.17 -0.05
CA ARG A 648 -48.46 24.90 -1.29
C ARG A 648 -48.51 24.02 -2.57
N PRO A 649 -49.02 24.51 -3.72
CA PRO A 649 -48.97 23.76 -4.98
C PRO A 649 -47.54 23.66 -5.53
N LEU A 650 -47.23 22.49 -6.10
CA LEU A 650 -46.01 22.20 -6.85
C LEU A 650 -45.88 23.12 -8.09
N PRO A 651 -44.66 23.55 -8.48
CA PRO A 651 -44.47 24.27 -9.73
C PRO A 651 -44.61 23.31 -10.92
N GLN A 652 -45.57 23.59 -11.80
CA GLN A 652 -45.67 22.95 -13.11
C GLN A 652 -44.44 23.28 -13.98
N PRO A 653 -44.01 22.37 -14.87
CA PRO A 653 -42.98 22.67 -15.86
C PRO A 653 -43.53 23.68 -16.88
N ARG A 654 -42.87 24.84 -17.01
CA ARG A 654 -43.13 25.76 -18.13
C ARG A 654 -42.75 25.04 -19.43
N ALA A 655 -43.75 24.71 -20.23
CA ALA A 655 -43.61 24.61 -21.66
C ALA A 655 -43.23 26.00 -22.19
N GLN A 656 -42.00 26.18 -22.63
CA GLN A 656 -41.64 27.33 -23.46
C GLN A 656 -41.99 27.00 -24.90
N SER A 657 -43.11 27.57 -25.35
CA SER A 657 -43.36 27.85 -26.76
C SER A 657 -42.34 28.85 -27.28
N ARG A 658 -42.00 28.68 -28.56
CA ARG A 658 -41.08 29.50 -29.36
C ARG A 658 -41.43 31.00 -29.32
N ALA A 659 -40.38 31.82 -29.31
CA ALA A 659 -40.19 32.93 -30.25
C ALA A 659 -38.68 33.06 -30.49
#